data_AF-A0A016T8H5-F1
#
_entry.id   AF-A0A016T8H5-F1
#
_cell.length_a   1.000
_cell.length_b   1.000
_cell.length_c   1.000
_cell.angle_alpha   90.00
_cell.angle_beta   90.00
_cell.angle_gamma   90.00
#
_symmetry.space_group_name_H-M   'P 1'
#
loop_
_entity.id
_entity.type
_entity.pdbx_description
1 polymer ?
#
loop_
_entity_poly.entity_id
_entity_poly.type
_entity_poly.pdbx_seq_one_letter_code
_entity_poly.pdbx_strand_id
1 'polypeptide(L)'
;MGHFSDSAPRIDEISENFISKLAKEIVEDAILDAVIEHSDELNECEESEEQLSTSSAEHSKTEVPLDVKILNFFFKIFTFKNMARYLVLLLALMLADTLWDIIVDVYSRPTILKPKGPRPFFPNSSSSYLTDVYTGEFRPERMIQNTDLLVVMYYSPWCFYSQRLRHPFEVVALMLRNHKNIRLFAVNCWTTAGECRKAYKIYQYPVIVAYSSTAHSMYQGEHSTDHLYRWVVSVRNPVQRINSVDQLNSLKQDYHTVVAGFFPFTDMNTPAGYRAFAAAGMMLQTGLPEDESTCLAIVASVQLARELGFRFEGDIVMYIPKVSVFQWSLTISRTAVNIVEWVRGKRAEVAPVRWIHFNRNSELMSPQISQLLNESSALVLITPLSRIYRVQPDVILFTELAREYWDCEQENIQRVNTEPQFIPRPSLLDELANDKQACTEVVEGITKMDSCCRSLLPSVDWNMACASSAKFHWEDEEKVDERDADEKAEKASRRRRSHWTEQVLTATNQCVAVRNGTLEANVVLSRCCANYEEFSQRELTSVHKANAMSKLHARELMLVDSCMRGRLHDYMKYPVLNSTLDIFDEPSPAWNMSLRGMACRSGHENDTLRFAVLDSLHYSYFLSKWGLSKSKLPVVVAIDIRRELFSVMEGKISQKRVREFVRDFHANLQEDHLKSEDDSIPRANVTTSQVVHPRIRHEQVLQRLTLRTFHELIENRHNTTNDVVVFFSGGSWHAPSTAAIHVYHSAANYFSFSNDLIKFYVVDTTLNELPYNFNFDRIPAIVIFLANQTDISWKYPEVLPISRPNVLSFVLSHCSARLRWKMALTNCGRVCVLQ
;
A
#
# COMPACT_ATOMS: atom_id res chain seq x y z
N MET A 1 -22.73 -17.31 3.77
CA MET A 1 -22.48 -18.74 4.03
C MET A 1 -22.33 -19.45 2.70
N GLY A 2 -21.33 -20.31 2.61
CA GLY A 2 -20.83 -20.95 1.40
C GLY A 2 -19.31 -21.03 1.50
N HIS A 3 -18.82 -22.23 1.83
CA HIS A 3 -17.39 -22.57 1.98
C HIS A 3 -16.61 -22.21 0.71
N PHE A 4 -15.44 -21.59 0.87
CA PHE A 4 -14.41 -21.52 -0.17
C PHE A 4 -13.12 -22.05 0.44
N SER A 5 -12.91 -23.35 0.28
CA SER A 5 -11.59 -23.96 0.25
C SER A 5 -11.28 -24.33 -1.21
N ASP A 6 -10.04 -24.02 -1.57
CA ASP A 6 -9.23 -24.59 -2.64
C ASP A 6 -9.31 -24.08 -4.09
N SER A 7 -8.09 -23.75 -4.54
CA SER A 7 -7.54 -23.79 -5.90
C SER A 7 -7.77 -22.58 -6.83
N ALA A 8 -6.92 -21.56 -6.65
CA ALA A 8 -6.50 -20.73 -7.78
C ALA A 8 -5.13 -21.23 -8.28
N PRO A 9 -4.95 -21.53 -9.58
CA PRO A 9 -3.63 -21.87 -10.11
C PRO A 9 -2.73 -20.62 -10.13
N ARG A 10 -1.44 -20.82 -9.80
CA ARG A 10 -0.37 -19.84 -10.02
C ARG A 10 -0.33 -19.47 -11.50
N ILE A 11 -0.34 -18.17 -11.79
CA ILE A 11 -0.22 -17.62 -13.16
C ILE A 11 1.25 -17.54 -13.63
N ASP A 12 2.20 -18.09 -12.89
CA ASP A 12 3.63 -17.96 -13.21
C ASP A 12 4.20 -19.13 -14.05
N GLU A 13 3.45 -20.21 -14.32
CA GLU A 13 3.96 -21.39 -15.06
C GLU A 13 3.51 -21.48 -16.54
N ILE A 14 2.57 -20.64 -16.99
CA ILE A 14 2.05 -20.70 -18.37
C ILE A 14 2.87 -19.80 -19.33
N SER A 15 3.71 -18.91 -18.80
CA SER A 15 4.54 -18.01 -19.60
C SER A 15 5.83 -18.66 -20.14
N GLU A 16 6.47 -19.57 -19.40
CA GLU A 16 7.76 -20.13 -19.82
C GLU A 16 7.62 -21.14 -20.97
N ASN A 17 6.58 -21.98 -20.96
CA ASN A 17 6.34 -22.94 -22.04
C ASN A 17 5.90 -22.27 -23.35
N PHE A 18 5.25 -21.11 -23.29
CA PHE A 18 4.86 -20.36 -24.49
C PHE A 18 6.06 -19.63 -25.11
N ILE A 19 6.93 -19.03 -24.28
CA ILE A 19 8.15 -18.35 -24.73
C ILE A 19 9.19 -19.36 -25.24
N SER A 20 9.31 -20.53 -24.61
CA SER A 20 10.16 -21.64 -25.08
C SER A 20 9.75 -22.16 -26.46
N LYS A 21 8.45 -22.20 -26.75
CA LYS A 21 7.93 -22.68 -28.03
C LYS A 21 8.11 -21.65 -29.14
N LEU A 22 7.89 -20.37 -28.83
CA LEU A 22 8.13 -19.25 -29.76
C LEU A 22 9.63 -19.06 -30.08
N ALA A 23 10.51 -19.26 -29.09
CA ALA A 23 11.96 -19.20 -29.29
C ALA A 23 12.51 -20.39 -30.11
N LYS A 24 11.84 -21.55 -30.11
CA LYS A 24 12.21 -22.69 -30.95
C LYS A 24 11.80 -22.50 -32.41
N GLU A 25 10.61 -21.95 -32.67
CA GLU A 25 10.14 -21.65 -34.04
C GLU A 25 10.97 -20.55 -34.71
N ILE A 26 11.43 -19.53 -33.96
CA ILE A 26 12.28 -18.45 -34.52
C ILE A 26 13.70 -18.92 -34.84
N VAL A 27 14.21 -19.94 -34.13
CA VAL A 27 15.56 -20.46 -34.32
C VAL A 27 15.64 -21.46 -35.49
N GLU A 28 14.55 -22.15 -35.82
CA GLU A 28 14.54 -23.06 -36.99
C GLU A 28 14.44 -22.32 -38.34
N ASP A 29 13.77 -21.18 -38.40
CA ASP A 29 13.72 -20.36 -39.64
C ASP A 29 15.03 -19.56 -39.88
N ALA A 30 15.73 -19.15 -38.83
CA ALA A 30 17.00 -18.42 -38.95
C ALA A 30 18.21 -19.30 -39.32
N ILE A 31 18.09 -20.63 -39.18
CA ILE A 31 19.17 -21.59 -39.50
C ILE A 31 19.12 -22.05 -40.96
N LEU A 32 18.01 -21.81 -41.69
CA LEU A 32 17.91 -22.17 -43.11
C LEU A 32 18.51 -21.11 -44.06
N ASP A 33 18.59 -19.85 -43.64
CA ASP A 33 19.12 -18.74 -44.46
C ASP A 33 20.63 -18.47 -44.25
N ALA A 34 21.30 -19.17 -43.34
CA ALA A 34 22.71 -18.91 -42.99
C ALA A 34 23.73 -19.92 -43.56
N VAL A 35 23.35 -20.77 -44.52
CA VAL A 35 24.24 -21.79 -45.13
C VAL A 35 24.64 -21.50 -46.58
N ILE A 36 24.22 -20.39 -47.17
CA ILE A 36 24.71 -19.96 -48.49
C ILE A 36 25.13 -18.49 -48.42
N GLU A 37 26.36 -18.26 -47.97
CA GLU A 37 27.31 -17.24 -48.48
C GLU A 37 28.47 -17.04 -47.49
N HIS A 38 29.52 -17.85 -47.67
CA HIS A 38 30.91 -17.39 -47.55
C HIS A 38 31.23 -16.64 -48.86
N SER A 39 31.99 -15.55 -48.92
CA SER A 39 32.91 -14.94 -47.97
C SER A 39 33.56 -13.72 -48.67
N ASP A 40 33.86 -12.69 -47.87
CA ASP A 40 35.03 -11.78 -47.99
C ASP A 40 35.01 -10.72 -49.11
N GLU A 41 35.29 -9.43 -48.91
CA GLU A 41 36.10 -8.70 -47.91
C GLU A 41 35.66 -7.20 -47.98
N LEU A 42 35.42 -6.49 -46.86
CA LEU A 42 36.33 -5.52 -46.19
C LEU A 42 36.84 -4.39 -47.13
N ASN A 43 36.62 -3.09 -46.89
CA ASN A 43 37.04 -2.27 -45.73
C ASN A 43 36.34 -0.88 -45.79
N GLU A 44 35.85 -0.33 -44.67
CA GLU A 44 36.46 0.77 -43.86
C GLU A 44 36.74 2.07 -44.66
N CYS A 45 36.42 3.31 -44.26
CA CYS A 45 35.99 3.91 -42.99
C CYS A 45 35.46 5.36 -43.23
N GLU A 46 34.70 5.84 -42.25
CA GLU A 46 34.61 7.23 -41.71
C GLU A 46 34.10 8.45 -42.51
N GLU A 47 33.02 9.01 -41.93
CA GLU A 47 32.74 10.41 -41.56
C GLU A 47 32.69 11.58 -42.58
N SER A 48 31.45 12.07 -42.72
CA SER A 48 30.94 13.44 -42.70
C SER A 48 31.45 14.55 -43.65
N GLU A 49 30.43 15.12 -44.32
CA GLU A 49 30.19 16.53 -44.68
C GLU A 49 30.89 17.18 -45.90
N GLU A 50 30.00 17.53 -46.84
CA GLU A 50 29.88 18.77 -47.62
C GLU A 50 31.02 19.33 -48.52
N GLN A 51 30.57 19.51 -49.77
CA GLN A 51 30.81 20.65 -50.69
C GLN A 51 32.14 20.75 -51.47
N LEU A 52 32.02 20.36 -52.74
CA LEU A 52 32.21 21.18 -53.95
C LEU A 52 33.22 22.37 -53.88
N SER A 53 34.34 22.28 -54.60
CA SER A 53 34.70 23.24 -55.67
C SER A 53 36.07 22.99 -56.32
N THR A 54 36.01 22.88 -57.66
CA THR A 54 36.86 23.53 -58.68
C THR A 54 38.39 23.37 -58.77
N SER A 55 38.80 23.22 -60.04
CA SER A 55 40.08 23.64 -60.68
C SER A 55 41.29 22.73 -60.42
N SER A 56 42.25 22.50 -61.33
CA SER A 56 42.46 22.84 -62.75
C SER A 56 43.83 22.25 -63.13
N ALA A 57 44.00 21.80 -64.39
CA ALA A 57 45.28 21.56 -65.06
C ALA A 57 46.14 20.39 -64.48
N GLU A 58 46.93 19.61 -65.21
CA GLU A 58 47.69 19.79 -66.43
C GLU A 58 47.86 18.47 -67.20
N HIS A 59 48.24 18.62 -68.47
CA HIS A 59 48.57 17.57 -69.42
C HIS A 59 49.68 16.60 -68.99
N SER A 60 49.45 15.31 -69.26
CA SER A 60 50.49 14.43 -69.78
C SER A 60 49.86 13.39 -70.71
N LYS A 61 50.02 13.61 -72.01
CA LYS A 61 49.73 12.65 -73.09
C LYS A 61 51.00 11.84 -73.33
N THR A 62 50.89 10.53 -73.25
CA THR A 62 51.74 9.61 -74.00
C THR A 62 50.85 8.60 -74.71
N GLU A 63 50.91 8.64 -76.03
CA GLU A 63 50.13 7.85 -76.97
C GLU A 63 50.63 6.40 -77.05
N VAL A 64 49.71 5.43 -77.05
CA VAL A 64 49.85 4.10 -77.67
C VAL A 64 48.45 3.72 -78.23
N PRO A 65 48.33 3.11 -79.42
CA PRO A 65 47.27 3.44 -80.38
C PRO A 65 45.94 2.70 -80.18
N LEU A 66 44.83 3.36 -80.60
CA LEU A 66 43.49 2.77 -80.70
C LEU A 66 43.44 1.65 -81.75
N ASP A 67 43.06 0.45 -81.32
CA ASP A 67 42.69 -0.65 -82.20
C ASP A 67 41.30 -0.40 -82.82
N VAL A 68 41.27 -0.27 -84.14
CA VAL A 68 40.09 -0.04 -85.00
C VAL A 68 39.09 -1.21 -84.96
N LYS A 69 39.32 -2.25 -84.13
CA LYS A 69 38.38 -3.35 -83.90
C LYS A 69 37.29 -3.07 -82.85
N ILE A 70 37.48 -2.14 -81.91
CA ILE A 70 36.49 -1.87 -80.85
C ILE A 70 35.29 -1.07 -81.39
N LEU A 71 35.53 -0.12 -82.30
CA LEU A 71 34.46 0.72 -82.87
C LEU A 71 33.48 -0.07 -83.76
N ASN A 72 33.96 -1.14 -84.43
CA ASN A 72 33.12 -2.03 -85.22
C ASN A 72 32.34 -3.07 -84.39
N PHE A 73 32.71 -3.28 -83.12
CA PHE A 73 31.96 -4.13 -82.19
C PHE A 73 30.76 -3.36 -81.59
N PHE A 74 30.96 -2.09 -81.24
CA PHE A 74 29.89 -1.23 -80.72
C PHE A 74 28.78 -0.94 -81.75
N PHE A 75 29.12 -0.80 -83.04
CA PHE A 75 28.11 -0.59 -84.09
C PHE A 75 27.28 -1.83 -84.47
N LYS A 76 27.72 -3.05 -84.10
CA LYS A 76 26.96 -4.29 -84.36
C LYS A 76 25.92 -4.62 -83.29
N ILE A 77 26.11 -4.15 -82.05
CA ILE A 77 25.15 -4.35 -80.93
C ILE A 77 24.01 -3.33 -81.01
N PHE A 78 24.25 -2.14 -81.55
CA PHE A 78 23.29 -1.06 -81.75
C PHE A 78 22.49 -1.17 -83.06
N THR A 79 21.76 -2.26 -83.24
CA THR A 79 20.68 -2.29 -84.23
C THR A 79 19.39 -1.77 -83.59
N PHE A 80 18.58 -1.00 -84.33
CA PHE A 80 17.36 -0.33 -83.84
C PHE A 80 16.39 -1.28 -83.12
N LYS A 81 16.40 -2.58 -83.47
CA LYS A 81 15.64 -3.64 -82.81
C LYS A 81 16.10 -3.95 -81.38
N ASN A 82 17.39 -3.89 -81.10
CA ASN A 82 17.93 -4.12 -79.75
C ASN A 82 17.66 -2.91 -78.84
N MET A 83 17.76 -1.69 -79.38
CA MET A 83 17.38 -0.46 -78.65
C MET A 83 15.91 -0.47 -78.21
N ALA A 84 14.99 -0.90 -79.07
CA ALA A 84 13.58 -1.03 -78.70
C ALA A 84 13.36 -2.08 -77.59
N ARG A 85 14.10 -3.19 -77.61
CA ARG A 85 14.00 -4.22 -76.56
C ARG A 85 14.53 -3.73 -75.20
N TYR A 86 15.65 -3.00 -75.19
CA TYR A 86 16.16 -2.39 -73.96
C TYR A 86 15.24 -1.29 -73.42
N LEU A 87 14.60 -0.50 -74.28
CA LEU A 87 13.65 0.53 -73.87
C LEU A 87 12.38 -0.09 -73.25
N VAL A 88 11.88 -1.19 -73.82
CA VAL A 88 10.74 -1.94 -73.25
C VAL A 88 11.13 -2.58 -71.91
N LEU A 89 12.36 -3.08 -71.78
CA LEU A 89 12.84 -3.68 -70.54
C LEU A 89 13.04 -2.63 -69.43
N LEU A 90 13.55 -1.45 -69.77
CA LEU A 90 13.62 -0.29 -68.86
C LEU A 90 12.23 0.18 -68.43
N LEU A 91 11.29 0.30 -69.36
CA LEU A 91 9.90 0.65 -69.03
C LEU A 91 9.24 -0.40 -68.13
N ALA A 92 9.51 -1.68 -68.36
CA ALA A 92 9.03 -2.77 -67.51
C ALA A 92 9.64 -2.72 -66.10
N LEU A 93 10.93 -2.40 -65.97
CA LEU A 93 11.59 -2.23 -64.67
C LEU A 93 11.04 -1.01 -63.92
N MET A 94 10.84 0.12 -64.59
CA MET A 94 10.24 1.31 -63.98
C MET A 94 8.79 1.07 -63.55
N LEU A 95 8.02 0.30 -64.33
CA LEU A 95 6.67 -0.12 -63.94
C LEU A 95 6.70 -1.11 -62.76
N ALA A 96 7.68 -2.00 -62.70
CA ALA A 96 7.85 -2.92 -61.58
C ALA A 96 8.23 -2.17 -60.29
N ASP A 97 9.13 -1.18 -60.38
CA ASP A 97 9.57 -0.37 -59.25
C ASP A 97 8.44 0.51 -58.70
N THR A 98 7.68 1.16 -59.59
CA THR A 98 6.49 1.93 -59.18
C THR A 98 5.37 1.05 -58.61
N LEU A 99 5.17 -0.16 -59.13
CA LEU A 99 4.25 -1.13 -58.53
C LEU A 99 4.75 -1.62 -57.17
N TRP A 100 6.05 -1.83 -57.02
CA TRP A 100 6.67 -2.19 -55.75
C TRP A 100 6.50 -1.09 -54.72
N ASP A 101 6.73 0.17 -55.07
CA ASP A 101 6.51 1.33 -54.18
C ASP A 101 5.04 1.46 -53.77
N ILE A 102 4.08 1.21 -54.68
CA ILE A 102 2.65 1.22 -54.34
C ILE A 102 2.30 0.07 -53.40
N ILE A 103 2.85 -1.13 -53.62
CA ILE A 103 2.67 -2.28 -52.75
C ILE A 103 3.26 -1.97 -51.37
N VAL A 104 4.49 -1.46 -51.31
CA VAL A 104 5.14 -1.07 -50.05
C VAL A 104 4.34 0.02 -49.35
N ASP A 105 3.82 1.07 -50.02
CA ASP A 105 2.97 2.09 -49.38
C ASP A 105 1.65 1.52 -48.87
N VAL A 106 1.02 0.59 -49.61
CA VAL A 106 -0.25 -0.04 -49.18
C VAL A 106 -0.03 -0.99 -47.99
N TYR A 107 1.06 -1.75 -47.97
CA TYR A 107 1.37 -2.70 -46.90
C TYR A 107 2.12 -2.09 -45.71
N SER A 108 2.82 -0.96 -45.89
CA SER A 108 3.52 -0.24 -44.81
C SER A 108 2.61 0.71 -44.04
N ARG A 109 1.41 1.03 -44.54
CA ARG A 109 0.39 1.74 -43.75
C ARG A 109 0.05 0.89 -42.54
N PRO A 110 0.38 1.32 -41.31
CA PRO A 110 -0.02 0.58 -40.13
C PRO A 110 -1.54 0.47 -40.14
N THR A 111 -2.06 -0.75 -40.07
CA THR A 111 -3.50 -0.96 -39.95
C THR A 111 -3.94 -0.39 -38.60
N ILE A 112 -4.45 0.85 -38.60
CA ILE A 112 -5.03 1.47 -37.41
C ILE A 112 -6.35 0.74 -37.15
N LEU A 113 -6.28 -0.36 -36.40
CA LEU A 113 -7.45 -1.07 -35.90
C LEU A 113 -8.34 -0.04 -35.18
N LYS A 114 -9.60 0.07 -35.63
CA LYS A 114 -10.57 0.91 -34.93
C LYS A 114 -10.57 0.50 -33.46
N PRO A 115 -10.45 1.45 -32.51
CA PRO A 115 -10.40 1.12 -31.10
C PRO A 115 -11.65 0.31 -30.74
N LYS A 116 -11.45 -0.85 -30.08
CA LYS A 116 -12.56 -1.67 -29.59
C LYS A 116 -13.43 -0.78 -28.69
N GLY A 117 -14.75 -0.85 -28.88
CA GLY A 117 -15.71 -0.11 -28.07
C GLY A 117 -15.54 -0.38 -26.57
N PRO A 118 -16.05 0.51 -25.70
CA PRO A 118 -15.91 0.34 -24.26
C PRO A 118 -16.58 -0.95 -23.79
N ARG A 119 -15.92 -1.66 -22.88
CA ARG A 119 -16.39 -2.94 -22.30
C ARG A 119 -16.57 -2.79 -20.79
N PRO A 120 -17.45 -3.61 -20.18
CA PRO A 120 -17.56 -3.69 -18.72
C PRO A 120 -16.20 -3.91 -18.09
N PHE A 121 -15.88 -3.08 -17.12
CA PHE A 121 -14.69 -3.20 -16.30
C PHE A 121 -14.91 -4.13 -15.12
N PHE A 122 -16.14 -4.32 -14.65
CA PHE A 122 -16.49 -5.30 -13.60
C PHE A 122 -17.25 -6.52 -14.17
N PRO A 123 -17.21 -7.68 -13.48
CA PRO A 123 -17.97 -8.85 -13.90
C PRO A 123 -19.47 -8.66 -13.65
N ASN A 124 -20.30 -9.35 -14.44
CA ASN A 124 -21.77 -9.25 -14.34
C ASN A 124 -22.35 -9.70 -13.00
N SER A 125 -21.64 -10.54 -12.24
CA SER A 125 -22.03 -10.95 -10.87
C SER A 125 -22.11 -9.77 -9.90
N SER A 126 -21.38 -8.70 -10.19
CA SER A 126 -21.23 -7.55 -9.29
C SER A 126 -22.30 -6.49 -9.52
N SER A 127 -23.06 -6.59 -10.61
CA SER A 127 -24.17 -5.68 -10.98
C SER A 127 -25.27 -5.56 -9.91
N SER A 128 -25.35 -6.51 -8.98
CA SER A 128 -26.34 -6.46 -7.88
C SER A 128 -25.98 -5.45 -6.78
N TYR A 129 -24.71 -5.07 -6.64
CA TYR A 129 -24.22 -4.17 -5.58
C TYR A 129 -23.29 -3.05 -6.08
N LEU A 130 -22.81 -3.14 -7.32
CA LEU A 130 -21.93 -2.17 -7.97
C LEU A 130 -22.45 -1.86 -9.37
N THR A 131 -22.60 -0.58 -9.72
CA THR A 131 -23.02 -0.17 -11.07
C THR A 131 -21.82 0.28 -11.90
N ASP A 132 -21.54 -0.43 -12.99
CA ASP A 132 -20.44 -0.11 -13.92
C ASP A 132 -20.96 0.62 -15.17
N VAL A 133 -20.64 1.91 -15.26
CA VAL A 133 -20.97 2.80 -16.38
C VAL A 133 -19.75 2.91 -17.30
N TYR A 134 -19.45 1.80 -17.99
CA TYR A 134 -18.29 1.71 -18.89
C TYR A 134 -18.42 2.57 -20.16
N THR A 135 -19.63 2.99 -20.54
CA THR A 135 -19.89 3.93 -21.65
C THR A 135 -19.46 5.37 -21.33
N GLY A 136 -19.35 5.71 -20.04
CA GLY A 136 -19.02 7.05 -19.57
C GLY A 136 -20.19 8.05 -19.56
N GLU A 137 -21.42 7.59 -19.77
CA GLU A 137 -22.64 8.40 -19.70
C GLU A 137 -23.11 8.59 -18.25
N PHE A 138 -22.40 9.44 -17.50
CA PHE A 138 -22.66 9.62 -16.08
C PHE A 138 -22.53 11.07 -15.64
N ARG A 139 -23.48 11.51 -14.80
CA ARG A 139 -23.44 12.76 -14.03
C ARG A 139 -23.92 12.51 -12.59
N PRO A 140 -23.14 12.92 -11.57
CA PRO A 140 -23.50 12.68 -10.18
C PRO A 140 -24.79 13.41 -9.78
N GLU A 141 -25.06 14.59 -10.31
CA GLU A 141 -26.25 15.41 -9.95
C GLU A 141 -27.57 14.68 -10.24
N ARG A 142 -27.60 13.81 -11.26
CA ARG A 142 -28.79 13.00 -11.61
C ARG A 142 -29.03 11.85 -10.63
N MET A 143 -27.98 11.37 -9.96
CA MET A 143 -28.03 10.16 -9.14
C MET A 143 -28.18 10.48 -7.65
N ILE A 144 -27.68 11.64 -7.20
CA ILE A 144 -27.76 12.11 -5.81
C ILE A 144 -29.22 12.27 -5.33
N GLN A 145 -30.16 12.60 -6.23
CA GLN A 145 -31.58 12.81 -5.86
C GLN A 145 -32.24 11.59 -5.21
N ASN A 146 -31.74 10.38 -5.47
CA ASN A 146 -32.34 9.12 -5.00
C ASN A 146 -31.47 8.40 -3.94
N THR A 147 -30.39 9.02 -3.44
CA THR A 147 -29.41 8.37 -2.57
C THR A 147 -28.79 9.36 -1.58
N ASP A 148 -28.60 8.94 -0.32
CA ASP A 148 -27.97 9.81 0.69
C ASP A 148 -26.46 9.96 0.45
N LEU A 149 -25.82 8.87 0.02
CA LEU A 149 -24.40 8.79 -0.27
C LEU A 149 -24.13 8.03 -1.57
N LEU A 150 -23.49 8.69 -2.52
CA LEU A 150 -23.06 8.14 -3.80
C LEU A 150 -21.54 8.12 -3.86
N VAL A 151 -20.93 6.93 -3.91
CA VAL A 151 -19.47 6.78 -4.05
C VAL A 151 -19.15 6.40 -5.49
N VAL A 152 -18.34 7.21 -6.16
CA VAL A 152 -18.02 7.06 -7.57
C VAL A 152 -16.52 6.85 -7.76
N MET A 153 -16.14 5.74 -8.39
CA MET A 153 -14.79 5.50 -8.92
C MET A 153 -14.74 5.93 -10.39
N TYR A 154 -14.11 7.06 -10.67
CA TYR A 154 -13.75 7.46 -12.03
C TYR A 154 -12.48 6.73 -12.43
N TYR A 155 -12.59 5.84 -13.42
CA TYR A 155 -11.49 4.98 -13.83
C TYR A 155 -11.19 5.08 -15.32
N SER A 156 -10.03 4.54 -15.69
CA SER A 156 -9.65 4.27 -17.06
C SER A 156 -9.28 2.78 -17.20
N PRO A 157 -9.81 2.06 -18.20
CA PRO A 157 -9.66 0.60 -18.28
C PRO A 157 -8.22 0.12 -18.50
N TRP A 158 -7.34 0.96 -19.04
CA TRP A 158 -5.94 0.64 -19.32
C TRP A 158 -4.97 1.14 -18.24
N CYS A 159 -5.42 2.01 -17.33
CA CYS A 159 -4.57 2.53 -16.27
C CYS A 159 -4.21 1.43 -15.25
N PHE A 160 -2.92 1.25 -14.96
CA PHE A 160 -2.42 0.26 -14.00
C PHE A 160 -3.08 0.40 -12.62
N TYR A 161 -3.17 1.62 -12.08
CA TYR A 161 -3.77 1.85 -10.77
C TYR A 161 -5.28 1.60 -10.75
N SER A 162 -5.98 1.91 -11.84
CA SER A 162 -7.41 1.59 -11.97
C SER A 162 -7.63 0.08 -11.97
N GLN A 163 -6.80 -0.66 -12.71
CA GLN A 163 -6.83 -2.12 -12.74
C GLN A 163 -6.54 -2.73 -11.36
N ARG A 164 -5.58 -2.16 -10.61
CA ARG A 164 -5.26 -2.59 -9.25
C ARG A 164 -6.37 -2.29 -8.25
N LEU A 165 -7.02 -1.13 -8.34
CA LEU A 165 -8.13 -0.71 -7.47
C LEU A 165 -9.44 -1.47 -7.74
N ARG A 166 -9.59 -2.07 -8.93
CA ARG A 166 -10.79 -2.82 -9.32
C ARG A 166 -11.26 -3.80 -8.24
N HIS A 167 -10.37 -4.69 -7.79
CA HIS A 167 -10.75 -5.71 -6.81
C HIS A 167 -11.09 -5.12 -5.43
N PRO A 168 -10.25 -4.24 -4.81
CA PRO A 168 -10.61 -3.55 -3.58
C PRO A 168 -11.97 -2.81 -3.64
N PHE A 169 -12.23 -2.09 -4.73
CA PHE A 169 -13.49 -1.34 -4.90
C PHE A 169 -14.71 -2.27 -4.99
N GLU A 170 -14.59 -3.39 -5.71
CA GLU A 170 -15.63 -4.42 -5.80
C GLU A 170 -15.92 -5.06 -4.43
N VAL A 171 -14.87 -5.37 -3.66
CA VAL A 171 -15.02 -5.94 -2.32
C VAL A 171 -15.74 -4.97 -1.41
N VAL A 172 -15.35 -3.68 -1.38
CA VAL A 172 -16.05 -2.67 -0.57
C VAL A 172 -17.52 -2.53 -0.98
N ALA A 173 -17.82 -2.56 -2.28
CA ALA A 173 -19.19 -2.54 -2.78
C ALA A 173 -19.99 -3.76 -2.29
N LEU A 174 -19.40 -4.95 -2.31
CA LEU A 174 -20.01 -6.18 -1.81
C LEU A 174 -20.26 -6.10 -0.31
N MET A 175 -19.31 -5.54 0.46
CA MET A 175 -19.43 -5.37 1.90
C MET A 175 -20.58 -4.43 2.28
N LEU A 176 -20.79 -3.37 1.49
CA LEU A 176 -21.81 -2.36 1.74
C LEU A 176 -23.18 -2.66 1.09
N ARG A 177 -23.35 -3.81 0.43
CA ARG A 177 -24.57 -4.16 -0.32
C ARG A 177 -25.88 -4.08 0.46
N ASN A 178 -25.82 -4.27 1.78
CA ASN A 178 -27.00 -4.27 2.65
C ASN A 178 -27.40 -2.84 3.09
N HIS A 179 -26.55 -1.84 2.84
CA HIS A 179 -26.81 -0.44 3.18
C HIS A 179 -27.57 0.25 2.04
N LYS A 180 -28.90 0.30 2.16
CA LYS A 180 -29.79 0.89 1.14
C LYS A 180 -29.48 2.36 0.80
N ASN A 181 -28.87 3.09 1.73
CA ASN A 181 -28.59 4.52 1.61
C ASN A 181 -27.26 4.82 0.87
N ILE A 182 -26.47 3.78 0.54
CA ILE A 182 -25.18 3.90 -0.12
C ILE A 182 -25.27 3.27 -1.50
N ARG A 183 -24.80 3.96 -2.53
CA ARG A 183 -24.65 3.39 -3.88
C ARG A 183 -23.22 3.59 -4.37
N LEU A 184 -22.65 2.53 -4.93
CA LEU A 184 -21.32 2.54 -5.51
C LEU A 184 -21.41 2.46 -7.03
N PHE A 185 -20.71 3.38 -7.69
CA PHE A 185 -20.62 3.49 -9.14
C PHE A 185 -19.17 3.44 -9.57
N ALA A 186 -18.91 2.76 -10.68
CA ALA A 186 -17.66 2.88 -11.41
C ALA A 186 -17.93 3.47 -12.79
N VAL A 187 -17.18 4.49 -13.18
CA VAL A 187 -17.44 5.26 -14.40
C VAL A 187 -16.16 5.35 -15.22
N ASN A 188 -16.23 4.86 -16.45
CA ASN A 188 -15.13 5.04 -17.40
C ASN A 188 -15.11 6.48 -17.91
N CYS A 189 -14.34 7.35 -17.25
CA CYS A 189 -14.20 8.75 -17.63
C CYS A 189 -13.13 8.96 -18.71
N TRP A 190 -12.52 7.89 -19.24
CA TRP A 190 -11.58 7.98 -20.37
C TRP A 190 -12.28 7.92 -21.73
N THR A 191 -13.50 7.38 -21.82
CA THR A 191 -14.22 7.25 -23.10
C THR A 191 -14.44 8.61 -23.75
N THR A 192 -13.96 8.80 -24.98
CA THR A 192 -14.05 10.08 -25.74
C THR A 192 -15.49 10.50 -26.02
N ALA A 193 -16.38 9.53 -26.26
CA ALA A 193 -17.81 9.78 -26.47
C ALA A 193 -18.57 10.11 -25.17
N GLY A 194 -18.06 9.67 -24.02
CA GLY A 194 -18.74 9.72 -22.73
C GLY A 194 -18.98 11.15 -22.22
N GLU A 195 -20.10 11.34 -21.53
CA GLU A 195 -20.47 12.60 -20.89
C GLU A 195 -19.50 12.96 -19.76
N CYS A 196 -18.99 11.96 -19.03
CA CYS A 196 -18.06 12.15 -17.91
C CYS A 196 -16.80 12.88 -18.34
N ARG A 197 -16.13 12.42 -19.41
CA ARG A 197 -14.87 13.02 -19.90
C ARG A 197 -15.05 14.46 -20.37
N LYS A 198 -16.23 14.76 -20.93
CA LYS A 198 -16.58 16.10 -21.42
C LYS A 198 -16.85 17.06 -20.26
N ALA A 199 -17.48 16.57 -19.18
CA ALA A 199 -17.80 17.36 -18.00
C ALA A 199 -16.58 17.54 -17.07
N TYR A 200 -15.80 16.48 -16.86
CA TYR A 200 -14.68 16.43 -15.92
C TYR A 200 -13.36 16.19 -16.66
N LYS A 201 -12.41 17.11 -16.49
CA LYS A 201 -11.04 16.97 -17.03
C LYS A 201 -10.15 16.19 -16.06
N ILE A 202 -10.37 14.88 -15.98
CA ILE A 202 -9.59 13.98 -15.13
C ILE A 202 -8.34 13.53 -15.90
N TYR A 203 -7.17 13.90 -15.37
CA TYR A 203 -5.87 13.58 -15.99
C TYR A 203 -5.20 12.34 -15.38
N GLN A 204 -5.48 12.04 -14.11
CA GLN A 204 -4.94 10.89 -13.39
C GLN A 204 -6.07 9.96 -12.99
N TYR A 205 -5.84 8.66 -13.06
CA TYR A 205 -6.83 7.63 -12.76
C TYR A 205 -6.23 6.61 -11.79
N PRO A 206 -7.03 6.04 -10.88
CA PRO A 206 -8.44 6.34 -10.62
C PRO A 206 -8.63 7.58 -9.74
N VAL A 207 -9.82 8.17 -9.76
CA VAL A 207 -10.26 9.19 -8.79
C VAL A 207 -11.53 8.68 -8.12
N ILE A 208 -11.54 8.63 -6.79
CA ILE A 208 -12.72 8.22 -6.03
C ILE A 208 -13.33 9.44 -5.34
N VAL A 209 -14.62 9.65 -5.54
CA VAL A 209 -15.34 10.79 -4.95
C VAL A 209 -16.63 10.30 -4.33
N ALA A 210 -16.88 10.72 -3.09
CA ALA A 210 -18.16 10.55 -2.44
C ALA A 210 -18.97 11.83 -2.59
N TYR A 211 -20.21 11.69 -3.03
CA TYR A 211 -21.17 12.77 -3.20
C TYR A 211 -22.34 12.58 -2.25
N SER A 212 -22.76 13.68 -1.66
CA SER A 212 -24.01 13.82 -0.91
C SER A 212 -24.77 15.03 -1.45
N SER A 213 -26.01 15.23 -1.02
CA SER A 213 -26.84 16.37 -1.41
C SER A 213 -26.25 17.73 -1.02
N THR A 214 -25.35 17.76 -0.03
CA THR A 214 -24.79 18.99 0.54
C THR A 214 -23.30 19.19 0.28
N ALA A 215 -22.56 18.13 -0.02
CA ALA A 215 -21.10 18.17 -0.11
C ALA A 215 -20.55 17.01 -0.95
N HIS A 216 -19.28 17.12 -1.33
CA HIS A 216 -18.51 16.03 -1.88
C HIS A 216 -17.16 15.93 -1.16
N SER A 217 -16.62 14.72 -1.09
CA SER A 217 -15.28 14.45 -0.57
C SER A 217 -14.51 13.59 -1.56
N MET A 218 -13.29 14.01 -1.90
CA MET A 218 -12.38 13.25 -2.75
C MET A 218 -11.50 12.39 -1.86
N TYR A 219 -11.43 11.10 -2.18
CA TYR A 219 -10.55 10.16 -1.48
C TYR A 219 -9.09 10.40 -1.88
N GLN A 220 -8.20 10.53 -0.89
CA GLN A 220 -6.76 10.75 -1.07
C GLN A 220 -5.91 9.67 -0.39
N GLY A 221 -6.56 8.73 0.30
CA GLY A 221 -5.91 7.64 1.02
C GLY A 221 -5.41 6.51 0.11
N GLU A 222 -4.96 5.43 0.75
CA GLU A 222 -4.44 4.25 0.06
C GLU A 222 -5.54 3.44 -0.66
N HIS A 223 -5.23 2.79 -1.77
CA HIS A 223 -6.21 2.04 -2.57
C HIS A 223 -6.49 0.61 -2.05
N SER A 224 -6.28 0.37 -0.75
CA SER A 224 -6.56 -0.90 -0.10
C SER A 224 -8.02 -0.99 0.38
N THR A 225 -8.52 -2.22 0.55
CA THR A 225 -9.93 -2.47 0.90
C THR A 225 -10.30 -1.88 2.27
N ASP A 226 -9.41 -1.98 3.25
CA ASP A 226 -9.60 -1.44 4.61
C ASP A 226 -9.71 0.08 4.63
N HIS A 227 -8.80 0.79 3.95
CA HIS A 227 -8.82 2.25 3.94
C HIS A 227 -10.07 2.77 3.22
N LEU A 228 -10.39 2.17 2.06
CA LEU A 228 -11.58 2.54 1.30
C LEU A 228 -12.87 2.25 2.10
N TYR A 229 -12.99 1.08 2.73
CA TYR A 229 -14.13 0.74 3.59
C TYR A 229 -14.31 1.76 4.72
N ARG A 230 -13.24 2.05 5.46
CA ARG A 230 -13.26 3.02 6.57
C ARG A 230 -13.64 4.42 6.13
N TRP A 231 -13.10 4.85 5.00
CA TRP A 231 -13.44 6.15 4.44
C TRP A 231 -14.93 6.24 4.09
N VAL A 232 -15.49 5.26 3.39
CA VAL A 232 -16.92 5.26 3.05
C VAL A 232 -17.81 5.26 4.31
N VAL A 233 -17.44 4.49 5.34
CA VAL A 233 -18.15 4.48 6.62
C VAL A 233 -18.07 5.84 7.33
N SER A 234 -16.91 6.49 7.29
CA SER A 234 -16.67 7.79 7.94
C SER A 234 -17.40 8.93 7.23
N VAL A 235 -17.40 8.93 5.91
CA VAL A 235 -18.12 9.90 5.06
C VAL A 235 -19.64 9.76 5.23
N ARG A 236 -20.14 8.53 5.45
CA ARG A 236 -21.57 8.27 5.68
C ARG A 236 -22.08 8.93 6.96
N ASN A 237 -21.31 8.85 8.04
CA ASN A 237 -21.68 9.37 9.35
C ASN A 237 -20.64 10.40 9.83
N PRO A 238 -20.56 11.58 9.16
CA PRO A 238 -19.49 12.53 9.39
C PRO A 238 -19.60 13.27 10.73
N VAL A 239 -20.74 13.16 11.42
CA VAL A 239 -21.03 13.90 12.66
C VAL A 239 -21.67 12.99 13.69
N GLN A 240 -21.21 13.05 14.94
CA GLN A 240 -21.74 12.30 16.08
C GLN A 240 -22.54 13.19 17.03
N ARG A 241 -23.65 12.70 17.57
CA ARG A 241 -24.45 13.46 18.55
C ARG A 241 -23.95 13.19 19.97
N ILE A 242 -23.69 14.25 20.73
CA ILE A 242 -23.31 14.20 22.14
C ILE A 242 -24.53 14.53 23.01
N ASN A 243 -24.79 13.68 23.99
CA ASN A 243 -25.89 13.84 24.94
C ASN A 243 -25.43 14.08 26.39
N SER A 244 -24.14 13.89 26.71
CA SER A 244 -23.58 14.15 28.05
C SER A 244 -22.14 14.65 28.00
N VAL A 245 -21.67 15.24 29.10
CA VAL A 245 -20.26 15.66 29.26
C VAL A 245 -19.32 14.44 29.22
N ASP A 246 -19.73 13.32 29.82
CA ASP A 246 -18.95 12.08 29.80
C ASP A 246 -18.70 11.57 28.39
N GLN A 247 -19.72 11.64 27.51
CA GLN A 247 -19.56 11.27 26.11
C GLN A 247 -18.54 12.17 25.39
N LEU A 248 -18.53 13.47 25.66
CA LEU A 248 -17.51 14.36 25.12
C LEU A 248 -16.11 13.98 25.63
N ASN A 249 -16.00 13.61 26.91
CA ASN A 249 -14.73 13.18 27.50
C ASN A 249 -14.23 11.86 26.89
N SER A 250 -15.12 10.90 26.63
CA SER A 250 -14.78 9.67 25.89
C SER A 250 -14.31 9.99 24.47
N LEU A 251 -15.00 10.88 23.74
CA LEU A 251 -14.56 11.30 22.40
C LEU A 251 -13.19 11.99 22.41
N LYS A 252 -12.90 12.80 23.44
CA LYS A 252 -11.57 13.40 23.64
C LYS A 252 -10.49 12.38 23.94
N GLN A 253 -10.84 11.17 24.39
CA GLN A 253 -9.87 10.09 24.56
C GLN A 253 -9.68 9.34 23.23
N ASP A 254 -10.75 9.05 22.51
CA ASP A 254 -10.71 8.23 21.30
C ASP A 254 -10.13 8.95 20.08
N TYR A 255 -10.27 10.28 20.02
CA TYR A 255 -9.85 11.10 18.89
C TYR A 255 -8.80 12.14 19.28
N HIS A 256 -7.87 12.43 18.36
CA HIS A 256 -6.88 13.49 18.56
C HIS A 256 -7.46 14.89 18.45
N THR A 257 -8.58 15.03 17.74
CA THR A 257 -9.27 16.31 17.57
C THR A 257 -10.77 16.07 17.63
N VAL A 258 -11.46 16.83 18.47
CA VAL A 258 -12.92 16.81 18.54
C VAL A 258 -13.44 18.21 18.23
N VAL A 259 -14.24 18.36 17.19
CA VAL A 259 -14.87 19.63 16.81
C VAL A 259 -16.35 19.53 17.13
N ALA A 260 -16.81 20.25 18.13
CA ALA A 260 -18.20 20.24 18.56
C ALA A 260 -18.90 21.53 18.13
N GLY A 261 -20.11 21.41 17.58
CA GLY A 261 -20.97 22.54 17.25
C GLY A 261 -22.30 22.48 18.00
N PHE A 262 -22.81 23.63 18.45
CA PHE A 262 -24.11 23.72 19.12
C PHE A 262 -25.23 24.06 18.13
N PHE A 263 -26.19 23.16 17.94
CA PHE A 263 -27.32 23.33 17.03
C PHE A 263 -28.62 22.81 17.67
N PRO A 264 -29.50 23.69 18.18
CA PRO A 264 -30.75 23.30 18.82
C PRO A 264 -31.82 22.98 17.77
N PHE A 265 -32.32 21.74 17.76
CA PHE A 265 -33.37 21.28 16.83
C PHE A 265 -34.77 21.49 17.44
N THR A 266 -35.17 22.74 17.67
CA THR A 266 -36.41 23.10 18.39
C THR A 266 -37.67 23.03 17.53
N ASP A 267 -37.56 23.48 16.28
CA ASP A 267 -38.61 23.39 15.28
C ASP A 267 -38.16 22.37 14.25
N MET A 268 -39.07 21.64 13.58
CA MET A 268 -38.75 20.61 12.56
C MET A 268 -37.86 21.09 11.37
N ASN A 269 -37.40 22.35 11.42
CA ASN A 269 -36.45 22.98 10.54
C ASN A 269 -35.00 22.67 10.94
N THR A 270 -34.13 22.53 9.96
CA THR A 270 -32.68 22.41 10.20
C THR A 270 -32.10 23.74 10.69
N PRO A 271 -31.40 23.78 11.83
CA PRO A 271 -30.78 25.00 12.36
C PRO A 271 -29.83 25.67 11.36
N ALA A 272 -29.71 26.98 11.44
CA ALA A 272 -28.82 27.73 10.56
C ALA A 272 -27.36 27.28 10.77
N GLY A 273 -26.63 27.07 9.67
CA GLY A 273 -25.23 26.61 9.72
C GLY A 273 -25.04 25.11 9.95
N TYR A 274 -26.04 24.35 10.42
CA TYR A 274 -25.91 22.90 10.62
C TYR A 274 -25.54 22.17 9.32
N ARG A 275 -26.16 22.51 8.19
CA ARG A 275 -25.85 21.90 6.89
C ARG A 275 -24.40 22.15 6.47
N ALA A 276 -23.88 23.35 6.70
CA ALA A 276 -22.49 23.69 6.41
C ALA A 276 -21.52 22.94 7.34
N PHE A 277 -21.87 22.78 8.62
CA PHE A 277 -21.09 22.01 9.58
C PHE A 277 -21.06 20.52 9.26
N ALA A 278 -22.20 19.93 8.90
CA ALA A 278 -22.28 18.54 8.45
C ALA A 278 -21.51 18.30 7.13
N ALA A 279 -21.62 19.23 6.18
CA ALA A 279 -20.83 19.25 4.96
C ALA A 279 -19.32 19.34 5.26
N ALA A 280 -18.91 20.17 6.22
CA ALA A 280 -17.50 20.25 6.66
C ALA A 280 -17.01 18.91 7.21
N GLY A 281 -17.84 18.22 8.01
CA GLY A 281 -17.53 16.87 8.49
C GLY A 281 -17.26 15.89 7.35
N MET A 282 -18.09 15.91 6.31
CA MET A 282 -17.90 15.06 5.14
C MET A 282 -16.62 15.44 4.37
N MET A 283 -16.38 16.74 4.14
CA MET A 283 -15.21 17.26 3.42
C MET A 283 -13.89 17.05 4.15
N LEU A 284 -13.93 16.95 5.48
CA LEU A 284 -12.77 16.58 6.29
C LEU A 284 -12.42 15.11 6.10
N GLN A 285 -13.36 14.22 5.81
CA GLN A 285 -13.06 12.80 5.61
C GLN A 285 -12.47 12.56 4.22
N THR A 286 -11.17 12.74 4.05
CA THR A 286 -10.45 12.48 2.77
C THR A 286 -9.84 11.08 2.70
N GLY A 287 -9.89 10.31 3.79
CA GLY A 287 -9.25 9.00 3.89
C GLY A 287 -7.77 9.06 4.31
N LEU A 288 -7.30 10.26 4.67
CA LEU A 288 -5.99 10.46 5.26
C LEU A 288 -6.01 10.15 6.77
N PRO A 289 -4.86 9.75 7.35
CA PRO A 289 -4.78 9.35 8.75
C PRO A 289 -5.20 10.45 9.74
N GLU A 290 -4.83 11.69 9.43
CA GLU A 290 -5.10 12.86 10.27
C GLU A 290 -6.61 13.17 10.32
N ASP A 291 -7.31 12.90 9.23
CA ASP A 291 -8.74 13.13 9.10
C ASP A 291 -9.57 12.08 9.85
N GLU A 292 -9.12 10.82 9.83
CA GLU A 292 -9.71 9.74 10.64
C GLU A 292 -9.57 10.02 12.14
N SER A 293 -8.49 10.70 12.55
CA SER A 293 -8.25 11.07 13.94
C SER A 293 -9.11 12.26 14.42
N THR A 294 -10.01 12.76 13.58
CA THR A 294 -10.89 13.89 13.90
C THR A 294 -12.36 13.50 13.94
N CYS A 295 -12.99 13.77 15.07
CA CYS A 295 -14.43 13.62 15.26
C CYS A 295 -15.13 14.98 15.15
N LEU A 296 -16.17 15.06 14.33
CA LEU A 296 -17.13 16.17 14.41
C LEU A 296 -18.32 15.73 15.25
N ALA A 297 -18.77 16.62 16.12
CA ALA A 297 -19.83 16.34 17.04
C ALA A 297 -20.86 17.47 17.11
N ILE A 298 -22.10 17.12 17.44
CA ILE A 298 -23.18 18.09 17.64
C ILE A 298 -23.74 17.99 19.05
N VAL A 299 -23.98 19.16 19.62
CA VAL A 299 -24.71 19.34 20.87
C VAL A 299 -26.07 19.91 20.52
N ALA A 300 -27.13 19.16 20.81
CA ALA A 300 -28.51 19.59 20.53
C ALA A 300 -29.20 20.19 21.76
N SER A 301 -28.78 19.80 22.97
CA SER A 301 -29.38 20.28 24.22
C SER A 301 -28.82 21.65 24.60
N VAL A 302 -29.72 22.59 24.85
CA VAL A 302 -29.38 23.94 25.33
C VAL A 302 -28.71 23.90 26.70
N GLN A 303 -29.13 22.96 27.57
CA GLN A 303 -28.55 22.80 28.91
C GLN A 303 -27.09 22.34 28.83
N LEU A 304 -26.85 21.27 28.07
CA LEU A 304 -25.50 20.74 27.83
C LEU A 304 -24.60 21.76 27.14
N ALA A 305 -25.13 22.54 26.21
CA ALA A 305 -24.37 23.60 25.53
C ALA A 305 -23.86 24.66 26.52
N ARG A 306 -24.65 25.04 27.53
CA ARG A 306 -24.22 25.98 28.58
C ARG A 306 -23.16 25.37 29.48
N GLU A 307 -23.32 24.11 29.88
CA GLU A 307 -22.32 23.40 30.69
C GLU A 307 -20.98 23.27 29.97
N LEU A 308 -21.01 23.07 28.65
CA LEU A 308 -19.83 22.98 27.80
C LEU A 308 -19.27 24.34 27.37
N GLY A 309 -19.89 25.45 27.78
CA GLY A 309 -19.40 26.81 27.51
C GLY A 309 -19.62 27.32 26.08
N PHE A 310 -20.60 26.79 25.34
CA PHE A 310 -20.98 27.35 24.04
C PHE A 310 -21.66 28.71 24.19
N ARG A 311 -21.28 29.67 23.34
CA ARG A 311 -21.69 31.08 23.51
C ARG A 311 -23.07 31.38 22.91
N PHE A 312 -23.39 30.79 21.76
CA PHE A 312 -24.63 31.06 21.01
C PHE A 312 -24.91 29.90 20.03
N GLU A 313 -26.11 29.87 19.44
CA GLU A 313 -26.50 28.88 18.42
C GLU A 313 -25.59 28.94 17.18
N GLY A 314 -25.03 27.81 16.78
CA GLY A 314 -24.09 27.69 15.67
C GLY A 314 -22.64 28.05 16.04
N ASP A 315 -22.33 28.18 17.34
CA ASP A 315 -20.96 28.29 17.82
C ASP A 315 -20.24 26.94 17.66
N ILE A 316 -18.96 26.99 17.29
CA ILE A 316 -18.11 25.84 17.00
C ILE A 316 -16.88 25.91 17.90
N VAL A 317 -16.58 24.81 18.58
CA VAL A 317 -15.45 24.69 19.48
C VAL A 317 -14.64 23.46 19.08
N MET A 318 -13.34 23.64 18.90
CA MET A 318 -12.39 22.57 18.63
C MET A 318 -11.59 22.27 19.90
N TYR A 319 -11.59 21.00 20.28
CA TYR A 319 -10.84 20.46 21.40
C TYR A 319 -9.66 19.64 20.86
N ILE A 320 -8.45 20.02 21.25
CA ILE A 320 -7.26 19.16 21.12
C ILE A 320 -6.95 18.67 22.54
N PRO A 321 -7.20 17.39 22.85
CA PRO A 321 -7.06 16.85 24.20
C PRO A 321 -5.69 17.14 24.81
N LYS A 322 -5.68 17.61 26.08
CA LYS A 322 -4.48 17.96 26.86
C LYS A 322 -3.63 19.11 26.30
N VAL A 323 -4.07 19.81 25.25
CA VAL A 323 -3.31 20.92 24.67
C VAL A 323 -4.08 22.23 24.74
N SER A 324 -5.20 22.33 24.03
CA SER A 324 -5.89 23.61 23.88
C SER A 324 -7.34 23.46 23.44
N VAL A 325 -8.11 24.51 23.72
CA VAL A 325 -9.49 24.66 23.26
C VAL A 325 -9.54 25.89 22.38
N PHE A 326 -9.97 25.71 21.13
CA PHE A 326 -10.10 26.78 20.14
C PHE A 326 -11.57 27.09 19.90
N GLN A 327 -11.95 28.35 20.04
CA GLN A 327 -13.28 28.83 19.69
C GLN A 327 -13.28 29.40 18.28
N TRP A 328 -14.40 29.21 17.56
CA TRP A 328 -14.58 29.80 16.23
C TRP A 328 -14.58 31.33 16.29
N SER A 329 -13.91 31.97 15.33
CA SER A 329 -13.90 33.43 15.19
C SER A 329 -15.18 33.94 14.56
N LEU A 330 -15.79 34.95 15.18
CA LEU A 330 -17.02 35.60 14.67
C LEU A 330 -16.82 36.37 13.36
N THR A 331 -15.57 36.67 12.99
CA THR A 331 -15.23 37.44 11.78
C THR A 331 -15.28 36.60 10.50
N ILE A 332 -15.23 35.27 10.62
CA ILE A 332 -15.15 34.34 9.48
C ILE A 332 -16.52 33.71 9.23
N SER A 333 -16.95 33.69 7.97
CA SER A 333 -18.22 33.07 7.58
C SER A 333 -18.21 31.56 7.81
N ARG A 334 -19.32 31.01 8.31
CA ARG A 334 -19.49 29.59 8.67
C ARG A 334 -19.83 28.72 7.46
N THR A 335 -19.01 28.79 6.42
CA THR A 335 -19.12 27.90 5.26
C THR A 335 -18.40 26.57 5.53
N ALA A 336 -18.77 25.51 4.82
CA ALA A 336 -18.13 24.20 4.99
C ALA A 336 -16.61 24.27 4.72
N VAL A 337 -16.22 25.01 3.69
CA VAL A 337 -14.81 25.21 3.28
C VAL A 337 -14.02 25.91 4.38
N ASN A 338 -14.54 27.01 4.93
CA ASN A 338 -13.83 27.76 5.98
C ASN A 338 -13.67 26.91 7.25
N ILE A 339 -14.69 26.11 7.60
CA ILE A 339 -14.60 25.20 8.77
C ILE A 339 -13.51 24.17 8.53
N VAL A 340 -13.46 23.56 7.35
CA VAL A 340 -12.43 22.59 6.96
C VAL A 340 -11.03 23.20 7.04
N GLU A 341 -10.83 24.39 6.47
CA GLU A 341 -9.54 25.09 6.47
C GLU A 341 -9.09 25.49 7.87
N TRP A 342 -10.00 26.01 8.70
CA TRP A 342 -9.72 26.36 10.08
C TRP A 342 -9.29 25.14 10.90
N VAL A 343 -10.01 24.03 10.76
CA VAL A 343 -9.68 22.78 11.47
C VAL A 343 -8.33 22.25 11.01
N ARG A 344 -8.06 22.19 9.70
CA ARG A 344 -6.75 21.75 9.17
C ARG A 344 -5.60 22.63 9.64
N GLY A 345 -5.78 23.96 9.59
CA GLY A 345 -4.78 24.93 10.04
C GLY A 345 -4.44 24.77 11.51
N LYS A 346 -5.46 24.67 12.38
CA LYS A 346 -5.25 24.48 13.83
C LYS A 346 -4.67 23.13 14.20
N ARG A 347 -4.99 22.06 13.45
CA ARG A 347 -4.31 20.77 13.62
C ARG A 347 -2.82 20.87 13.26
N ALA A 348 -2.49 21.47 12.12
CA ALA A 348 -1.10 21.57 11.65
C ALA A 348 -0.20 22.41 12.57
N GLU A 349 -0.79 23.41 13.25
CA GLU A 349 -0.12 24.27 14.23
C GLU A 349 0.23 23.53 15.53
N VAL A 350 -0.62 22.61 15.99
CA VAL A 350 -0.58 22.07 17.36
C VAL A 350 -0.29 20.56 17.43
N ALA A 351 -0.30 19.87 16.29
CA ALA A 351 -0.12 18.42 16.26
C ALA A 351 1.25 18.01 16.82
N PRO A 352 1.30 17.21 17.91
CA PRO A 352 2.57 16.75 18.48
C PRO A 352 3.29 15.78 17.53
N VAL A 353 2.54 15.09 16.67
CA VAL A 353 3.02 14.11 15.72
C VAL A 353 2.38 14.36 14.36
N ARG A 354 3.19 14.38 13.29
CA ARG A 354 2.71 14.51 11.91
C ARG A 354 2.63 13.17 11.21
N TRP A 355 1.56 12.91 10.49
CA TRP A 355 1.43 11.66 9.72
C TRP A 355 2.05 11.83 8.35
N ILE A 356 3.00 10.96 8.02
CA ILE A 356 3.57 10.90 6.68
C ILE A 356 2.70 9.98 5.84
N HIS A 357 2.05 10.56 4.83
CA HIS A 357 1.23 9.82 3.89
C HIS A 357 1.48 10.30 2.46
N PHE A 358 1.16 9.45 1.49
CA PHE A 358 1.32 9.77 0.09
C PHE A 358 -0.05 9.87 -0.55
N ASN A 359 -0.32 11.03 -1.15
CA ASN A 359 -1.55 11.25 -1.89
C ASN A 359 -1.50 10.42 -3.19
N ARG A 360 -2.34 9.39 -3.27
CA ARG A 360 -2.41 8.50 -4.45
C ARG A 360 -2.91 9.19 -5.71
N ASN A 361 -3.55 10.35 -5.58
CA ASN A 361 -4.09 11.13 -6.71
C ASN A 361 -3.08 12.11 -7.32
N SER A 362 -1.88 12.28 -6.75
CA SER A 362 -0.86 13.16 -7.30
C SER A 362 0.40 12.43 -7.75
N GLU A 363 0.60 11.18 -7.33
CA GLU A 363 1.72 10.25 -7.65
C GLU A 363 3.16 10.78 -7.44
N LEU A 364 3.35 12.07 -7.19
CA LEU A 364 4.62 12.64 -6.73
C LEU A 364 4.86 12.18 -5.28
N MET A 365 6.11 11.82 -4.95
CA MET A 365 6.54 11.76 -3.55
C MET A 365 6.04 13.04 -2.89
N SER A 366 5.17 12.91 -1.88
CA SER A 366 4.60 14.10 -1.26
C SER A 366 5.78 14.95 -0.78
N PRO A 367 5.79 16.26 -1.05
CA PRO A 367 6.86 17.12 -0.54
C PRO A 367 6.88 17.14 0.98
N GLN A 368 5.91 16.52 1.67
CA GLN A 368 5.78 16.46 3.12
C GLN A 368 7.04 15.93 3.81
N ILE A 369 7.64 14.82 3.35
CA ILE A 369 8.87 14.30 3.97
C ILE A 369 10.02 15.27 3.76
N SER A 370 10.22 15.72 2.51
CA SER A 370 11.31 16.65 2.19
C SER A 370 11.16 17.97 2.94
N GLN A 371 9.95 18.50 3.03
CA GLN A 371 9.62 19.71 3.77
C GLN A 371 9.85 19.51 5.28
N LEU A 372 9.39 18.39 5.84
CA LEU A 372 9.61 18.05 7.24
C LEU A 372 11.10 18.02 7.59
N LEU A 373 11.90 17.33 6.77
CA LEU A 373 13.34 17.16 6.99
C LEU A 373 14.16 18.43 6.71
N ASN A 374 13.70 19.29 5.78
CA ASN A 374 14.33 20.58 5.51
C ASN A 374 14.07 21.60 6.63
N GLU A 375 12.88 21.56 7.25
CA GLU A 375 12.51 22.46 8.33
C GLU A 375 13.24 22.12 9.64
N SER A 376 13.40 20.82 9.96
CA SER A 376 13.98 20.36 11.22
C SER A 376 14.43 18.91 11.16
N SER A 377 15.28 18.50 12.09
CA SER A 377 15.56 17.09 12.36
C SER A 377 14.27 16.35 12.76
N ALA A 378 14.11 15.11 12.32
CA ALA A 378 12.87 14.36 12.48
C ALA A 378 13.10 13.04 13.22
N LEU A 379 12.20 12.73 14.14
CA LEU A 379 12.06 11.42 14.75
C LEU A 379 10.85 10.71 14.13
N VAL A 380 11.07 9.63 13.41
CA VAL A 380 10.05 8.93 12.62
C VAL A 380 9.78 7.55 13.23
N LEU A 381 8.55 7.32 13.69
CA LEU A 381 8.05 5.99 14.04
C LEU A 381 7.57 5.27 12.78
N ILE A 382 8.09 4.09 12.51
CA ILE A 382 7.66 3.22 11.43
C ILE A 382 6.96 1.99 12.02
N THR A 383 5.66 1.84 11.73
CA THR A 383 4.83 0.81 12.36
C THR A 383 3.79 0.22 11.39
N PRO A 384 3.38 -1.06 11.53
CA PRO A 384 2.28 -1.61 10.75
C PRO A 384 0.93 -1.08 11.25
N LEU A 385 0.28 -0.25 10.42
CA LEU A 385 -1.01 0.34 10.78
C LEU A 385 -2.17 -0.59 10.42
N SER A 386 -2.80 -1.18 11.44
CA SER A 386 -4.08 -1.88 11.33
C SER A 386 -5.22 -0.87 11.31
N ARG A 387 -5.42 -0.22 10.16
CA ARG A 387 -6.42 0.86 10.04
C ARG A 387 -7.76 0.48 10.61
N ILE A 388 -8.20 -0.78 10.48
CA ILE A 388 -9.50 -1.30 10.95
C ILE A 388 -9.77 -1.02 12.45
N TYR A 389 -8.73 -0.86 13.25
CA TYR A 389 -8.84 -0.53 14.65
C TYR A 389 -8.21 0.83 14.91
N ARG A 390 -8.78 1.60 15.84
CA ARG A 390 -8.27 2.95 16.15
C ARG A 390 -7.17 2.92 17.20
N VAL A 391 -7.08 1.84 17.97
CA VAL A 391 -6.15 1.73 19.10
C VAL A 391 -4.86 1.08 18.63
N GLN A 392 -3.77 1.85 18.67
CA GLN A 392 -2.42 1.37 18.43
C GLN A 392 -1.48 1.84 19.56
N PRO A 393 -1.05 0.94 20.46
CA PRO A 393 -0.30 1.30 21.66
C PRO A 393 1.02 2.05 21.39
N ASP A 394 1.73 1.67 20.35
CA ASP A 394 3.01 2.24 19.91
C ASP A 394 2.86 3.69 19.40
N VAL A 395 1.81 3.95 18.61
CA VAL A 395 1.48 5.32 18.17
C VAL A 395 1.05 6.18 19.35
N ILE A 396 0.27 5.64 20.29
CA ILE A 396 -0.16 6.34 21.50
C ILE A 396 1.06 6.69 22.36
N LEU A 397 1.96 5.74 22.61
CA LEU A 397 3.22 5.97 23.33
C LEU A 397 4.02 7.09 22.68
N PHE A 398 4.26 6.98 21.38
CA PHE A 398 5.07 7.94 20.64
C PHE A 398 4.46 9.35 20.66
N THR A 399 3.13 9.43 20.60
CA THR A 399 2.41 10.70 20.71
C THR A 399 2.50 11.31 22.11
N GLU A 400 2.41 10.50 23.17
CA GLU A 400 2.57 11.01 24.55
C GLU A 400 4.01 11.47 24.81
N LEU A 401 5.02 10.77 24.31
CA LEU A 401 6.42 11.20 24.41
C LEU A 401 6.70 12.48 23.61
N ALA A 402 6.09 12.63 22.43
CA ALA A 402 6.15 13.87 21.66
C ALA A 402 5.54 15.04 22.45
N ARG A 403 4.40 14.83 23.11
CA ARG A 403 3.79 15.85 23.98
C ARG A 403 4.70 16.21 25.14
N GLU A 404 5.29 15.21 25.80
CA GLU A 404 6.26 15.44 26.88
C GLU A 404 7.41 16.32 26.37
N TYR A 405 7.99 16.02 25.21
CA TYR A 405 9.09 16.77 24.61
C TYR A 405 8.78 18.26 24.37
N TRP A 406 7.57 18.57 23.90
CA TRP A 406 7.10 19.92 23.59
C TRP A 406 6.45 20.65 24.78
N ASP A 407 6.37 20.03 25.96
CA ASP A 407 5.77 20.64 27.13
C ASP A 407 6.75 21.58 27.84
N CYS A 408 6.50 22.88 27.70
CA CYS A 408 7.41 23.94 28.15
C CYS A 408 6.90 24.71 29.38
N GLU A 409 5.82 24.24 30.02
CA GLU A 409 5.30 24.86 31.24
C GLU A 409 6.20 24.57 32.45
N GLN A 410 6.79 25.62 33.02
CA GLN A 410 7.73 25.52 34.14
C GLN A 410 7.06 25.28 35.52
N GLU A 411 5.73 25.35 35.64
CA GLU A 411 5.05 25.48 36.94
C GLU A 411 4.73 24.16 37.69
N ASN A 412 5.05 22.97 37.17
CA ASN A 412 4.75 21.71 37.88
C ASN A 412 5.91 20.70 37.90
N ILE A 413 7.13 21.16 38.19
CA ILE A 413 8.28 20.27 38.48
C ILE A 413 8.08 19.49 39.81
N GLN A 414 7.04 19.80 40.61
CA GLN A 414 6.71 19.09 41.86
C GLN A 414 5.40 18.28 41.84
N ARG A 415 4.69 18.18 40.71
CA ARG A 415 3.51 17.30 40.57
C ARG A 415 3.74 16.23 39.52
N VAL A 416 4.68 15.34 39.79
CA VAL A 416 4.80 14.04 39.11
C VAL A 416 3.97 12.94 39.83
N ASN A 417 3.13 13.33 40.81
CA ASN A 417 2.32 12.42 41.62
C ASN A 417 0.84 12.33 41.22
N THR A 418 0.42 12.92 40.11
CA THR A 418 -0.87 12.53 39.53
C THR A 418 -0.59 11.43 38.54
N GLU A 419 -0.88 10.19 38.98
CA GLU A 419 -1.10 9.06 38.08
C GLU A 419 -1.84 9.57 36.85
N PRO A 420 -1.31 9.39 35.63
CA PRO A 420 -2.20 9.46 34.48
C PRO A 420 -3.26 8.40 34.77
N GLN A 421 -4.52 8.82 34.94
CA GLN A 421 -5.66 7.91 34.91
C GLN A 421 -5.69 7.29 33.52
N PHE A 422 -4.84 6.30 33.30
CA PHE A 422 -4.90 5.38 32.19
C PHE A 422 -6.16 4.56 32.46
N ILE A 423 -7.29 5.06 31.97
CA ILE A 423 -8.44 4.19 31.77
C ILE A 423 -7.94 3.14 30.79
N PRO A 424 -7.86 1.85 31.18
CA PRO A 424 -7.36 0.81 30.29
C PRO A 424 -8.28 0.80 29.07
N ARG A 425 -7.75 1.23 27.92
CA ARG A 425 -8.44 1.01 26.66
C ARG A 425 -8.54 -0.49 26.44
N PRO A 426 -9.65 -0.99 25.88
CA PRO A 426 -9.70 -2.38 25.44
C PRO A 426 -8.48 -2.65 24.58
N SER A 427 -7.80 -3.76 24.83
CA SER A 427 -6.69 -4.13 23.98
C SER A 427 -7.23 -4.36 22.56
N LEU A 428 -6.39 -4.15 21.54
CA LEU A 428 -6.73 -4.49 20.15
C LEU A 428 -7.28 -5.93 20.03
N LEU A 429 -6.81 -6.85 20.88
CA LEU A 429 -7.26 -8.22 20.93
C LEU A 429 -8.68 -8.37 21.48
N ASP A 430 -9.09 -7.55 22.44
CA ASP A 430 -10.45 -7.55 22.99
C ASP A 430 -11.45 -7.05 21.94
N GLU A 431 -11.09 -5.99 21.20
CA GLU A 431 -11.91 -5.50 20.08
C GLU A 431 -12.05 -6.56 18.98
N LEU A 432 -10.95 -7.23 18.62
CA LEU A 432 -10.97 -8.31 17.62
C LEU A 432 -11.77 -9.52 18.10
N ALA A 433 -11.68 -9.89 19.38
CA ALA A 433 -12.45 -10.98 19.97
C ALA A 433 -13.96 -10.67 19.92
N ASN A 434 -14.34 -9.44 20.29
CA ASN A 434 -15.72 -8.97 20.22
C ASN A 434 -16.25 -8.96 18.77
N ASP A 435 -15.44 -8.51 17.80
CA ASP A 435 -15.80 -8.53 16.37
C ASP A 435 -15.99 -9.96 15.83
N LYS A 436 -15.11 -10.89 16.25
CA LYS A 436 -15.22 -12.32 15.89
C LYS A 436 -16.46 -12.97 16.50
N GLN A 437 -16.80 -12.64 17.74
CA GLN A 437 -18.05 -13.05 18.38
C GLN A 437 -19.28 -12.47 17.65
N ALA A 438 -19.24 -11.19 17.27
CA ALA A 438 -20.31 -10.61 16.46
C ALA A 438 -20.51 -11.37 15.14
N CYS A 439 -19.42 -11.88 14.53
CA CYS A 439 -19.54 -12.75 13.36
C CYS A 439 -20.20 -14.09 13.64
N THR A 440 -19.89 -14.76 14.74
CA THR A 440 -20.59 -16.02 15.08
C THR A 440 -22.08 -15.76 15.25
N GLU A 441 -22.46 -14.65 15.89
CA GLU A 441 -23.86 -14.26 16.06
C GLU A 441 -24.59 -13.95 14.72
N VAL A 442 -23.92 -13.25 13.80
CA VAL A 442 -24.45 -12.98 12.46
C VAL A 442 -24.61 -14.26 11.64
N VAL A 443 -23.63 -15.17 11.74
CA VAL A 443 -23.61 -16.47 11.04
C VAL A 443 -24.71 -17.39 11.60
N GLU A 444 -24.90 -17.45 12.91
CA GLU A 444 -25.96 -18.22 13.59
C GLU A 444 -27.37 -17.69 13.34
N GLY A 445 -27.51 -16.54 12.67
CA GLY A 445 -28.80 -15.99 12.26
C GLY A 445 -29.51 -15.21 13.36
N ILE A 446 -28.79 -14.71 14.37
CA ILE A 446 -29.35 -13.80 15.39
C ILE A 446 -29.89 -12.51 14.73
N THR A 447 -29.26 -12.02 13.66
CA THR A 447 -29.80 -10.91 12.85
C THR A 447 -31.15 -11.24 12.20
N LYS A 448 -31.40 -12.52 11.85
CA LYS A 448 -32.72 -12.96 11.35
C LYS A 448 -33.75 -13.00 12.48
N MET A 449 -33.33 -13.30 13.71
CA MET A 449 -34.17 -13.22 14.90
C MET A 449 -34.53 -11.77 15.21
N ASP A 450 -33.56 -10.85 15.27
CA ASP A 450 -33.81 -9.41 15.52
C ASP A 450 -34.70 -8.78 14.44
N SER A 451 -34.45 -9.12 13.17
CA SER A 451 -35.29 -8.70 12.03
C SER A 451 -36.72 -9.25 12.14
N CYS A 452 -36.87 -10.50 12.57
CA CYS A 452 -38.18 -11.11 12.85
C CYS A 452 -38.89 -10.40 14.00
N CYS A 453 -38.22 -10.21 15.15
CA CYS A 453 -38.77 -9.48 16.30
C CYS A 453 -39.22 -8.07 15.89
N ARG A 454 -38.40 -7.34 15.13
CA ARG A 454 -38.72 -6.00 14.60
C ARG A 454 -39.96 -6.02 13.70
N SER A 455 -40.11 -7.03 12.84
CA SER A 455 -41.27 -7.16 11.95
C SER A 455 -42.58 -7.50 12.69
N LEU A 456 -42.47 -8.18 13.82
CA LEU A 456 -43.61 -8.60 14.66
C LEU A 456 -44.04 -7.52 15.67
N LEU A 457 -43.17 -6.54 15.94
CA LEU A 457 -43.37 -5.43 16.89
C LEU A 457 -44.71 -4.67 16.72
N PRO A 458 -45.17 -4.33 15.49
CA PRO A 458 -46.46 -3.66 15.29
C PRO A 458 -47.68 -4.60 15.34
N SER A 459 -47.49 -5.91 15.12
CA SER A 459 -48.57 -6.88 14.90
C SER A 459 -48.99 -7.65 16.16
N VAL A 460 -48.20 -7.56 17.23
CA VAL A 460 -48.36 -8.36 18.46
C VAL A 460 -48.44 -7.44 19.68
N ASP A 461 -49.40 -7.71 20.58
CA ASP A 461 -49.39 -7.10 21.92
C ASP A 461 -48.38 -7.83 22.80
N TRP A 462 -47.18 -7.28 22.88
CA TRP A 462 -46.05 -7.88 23.61
C TRP A 462 -46.23 -7.89 25.12
N ASN A 463 -47.05 -7.01 25.71
CA ASN A 463 -47.34 -7.08 27.13
C ASN A 463 -48.10 -8.38 27.45
N MET A 464 -49.08 -8.71 26.60
CA MET A 464 -49.83 -9.98 26.72
C MET A 464 -49.00 -11.18 26.27
N ALA A 465 -48.27 -11.08 25.15
CA ALA A 465 -47.46 -12.19 24.63
C ALA A 465 -46.33 -12.58 25.59
N CYS A 466 -45.65 -11.60 26.21
CA CYS A 466 -44.56 -11.88 27.15
C CYS A 466 -45.04 -12.17 28.58
N ALA A 467 -46.17 -11.60 29.02
CA ALA A 467 -46.83 -12.06 30.25
C ALA A 467 -47.30 -13.52 30.12
N SER A 468 -47.65 -13.96 28.91
CA SER A 468 -47.93 -15.36 28.62
C SER A 468 -46.67 -16.23 28.50
N SER A 469 -45.49 -15.66 28.27
CA SER A 469 -44.23 -16.42 28.17
C SER A 469 -43.46 -16.52 29.49
N ALA A 470 -43.62 -15.57 30.41
CA ALA A 470 -42.89 -15.52 31.68
C ALA A 470 -43.52 -16.37 32.80
N LYS A 471 -44.69 -17.01 32.57
CA LYS A 471 -45.41 -17.73 33.64
C LYS A 471 -46.27 -18.93 33.22
N PHE A 472 -46.32 -19.29 31.93
CA PHE A 472 -47.10 -20.45 31.48
C PHE A 472 -46.17 -21.61 31.15
N HIS A 473 -46.14 -22.59 32.06
CA HIS A 473 -45.96 -24.00 31.75
C HIS A 473 -46.78 -24.31 30.48
N TRP A 474 -46.11 -24.71 29.40
CA TRP A 474 -46.77 -25.26 28.21
C TRP A 474 -47.13 -26.74 28.44
N GLU A 475 -47.73 -27.05 29.58
CA GLU A 475 -48.25 -28.39 29.87
C GLU A 475 -49.74 -28.26 30.14
N ASP A 476 -50.53 -28.66 29.15
CA ASP A 476 -51.89 -29.12 29.38
C ASP A 476 -51.82 -30.43 30.20
N GLU A 477 -51.48 -30.35 31.49
CA GLU A 477 -51.77 -31.40 32.46
C GLU A 477 -53.04 -31.01 33.23
N GLU A 478 -54.19 -31.23 32.59
CA GLU A 478 -55.37 -31.57 33.36
C GLU A 478 -55.14 -32.98 33.88
N LYS A 479 -55.09 -33.16 35.22
CA LYS A 479 -55.09 -34.48 35.84
C LYS A 479 -56.23 -35.29 35.26
N VAL A 480 -55.90 -36.30 34.47
CA VAL A 480 -56.84 -37.36 34.12
C VAL A 480 -57.07 -38.13 35.41
N ASP A 481 -58.25 -37.96 36.00
CA ASP A 481 -58.75 -38.94 36.97
C ASP A 481 -58.81 -40.27 36.20
N GLU A 482 -58.10 -41.29 36.69
CA GLU A 482 -57.98 -42.63 36.09
C GLU A 482 -59.31 -43.39 36.14
N ARG A 483 -60.36 -42.89 35.52
CA ARG A 483 -61.59 -43.63 35.24
C ARG A 483 -62.14 -43.09 33.92
N ASP A 484 -62.25 -43.99 32.94
CA ASP A 484 -62.74 -43.76 31.57
C ASP A 484 -61.64 -43.51 30.51
N ALA A 485 -60.62 -44.39 30.51
CA ALA A 485 -59.80 -44.66 29.35
C ALA A 485 -60.53 -45.67 28.45
N ASP A 486 -61.45 -45.20 27.59
CA ASP A 486 -61.84 -45.87 26.34
C ASP A 486 -62.98 -45.11 25.63
N GLU A 487 -62.81 -43.82 25.35
CA GLU A 487 -63.48 -43.17 24.21
C GLU A 487 -62.95 -41.75 24.00
N LYS A 488 -62.22 -41.56 22.88
CA LYS A 488 -61.84 -40.29 22.20
C LYS A 488 -60.33 -40.01 22.11
N ALA A 489 -59.65 -40.81 21.30
CA ALA A 489 -58.36 -40.44 20.70
C ALA A 489 -58.47 -39.32 19.64
N GLU A 490 -59.69 -38.95 19.19
CA GLU A 490 -59.87 -37.95 18.12
C GLU A 490 -60.23 -36.54 18.64
N LYS A 491 -60.51 -36.37 19.94
CA LYS A 491 -60.77 -35.05 20.56
C LYS A 491 -59.59 -34.49 21.37
N ALA A 492 -58.48 -35.22 21.46
CA ALA A 492 -57.25 -34.73 22.10
C ALA A 492 -56.51 -33.65 21.27
N SER A 493 -56.84 -33.48 19.97
CA SER A 493 -56.24 -32.42 19.14
C SER A 493 -56.86 -31.02 19.35
N ARG A 494 -57.91 -30.91 20.16
CA ARG A 494 -58.51 -29.64 20.61
C ARG A 494 -58.22 -29.38 22.10
N ARG A 495 -56.98 -29.59 22.52
CA ARG A 495 -56.44 -28.87 23.69
C ARG A 495 -56.54 -27.38 23.37
N ARG A 496 -57.28 -26.62 24.19
CA ARG A 496 -57.65 -25.22 23.96
C ARG A 496 -56.39 -24.35 23.90
N ARG A 497 -55.78 -24.23 22.71
CA ARG A 497 -54.94 -23.08 22.40
C ARG A 497 -55.79 -21.85 22.63
N SER A 498 -55.36 -20.95 23.51
CA SER A 498 -56.07 -19.69 23.68
C SER A 498 -56.17 -18.99 22.31
N HIS A 499 -57.26 -18.26 22.05
CA HIS A 499 -57.42 -17.47 20.82
C HIS A 499 -56.19 -16.57 20.55
N TRP A 500 -55.55 -16.12 21.62
CA TRP A 500 -54.31 -15.34 21.61
C TRP A 500 -53.10 -16.14 21.11
N THR A 501 -52.97 -17.40 21.53
CA THR A 501 -51.92 -18.30 21.05
C THR A 501 -52.01 -18.49 19.53
N GLU A 502 -53.21 -18.58 18.97
CA GLU A 502 -53.42 -18.73 17.53
C GLU A 502 -53.12 -17.42 16.76
N GLN A 503 -53.52 -16.26 17.28
CA GLN A 503 -53.19 -14.95 16.70
C GLN A 503 -51.68 -14.62 16.74
N VAL A 504 -51.00 -14.96 17.83
CA VAL A 504 -49.55 -14.71 17.97
C VAL A 504 -48.76 -15.67 17.07
N LEU A 505 -49.11 -16.97 17.05
CA LEU A 505 -48.46 -17.95 16.16
C LEU A 505 -48.67 -17.60 14.68
N THR A 506 -49.87 -17.17 14.29
CA THR A 506 -50.13 -16.73 12.90
C THR A 506 -49.34 -15.48 12.52
N ALA A 507 -49.13 -14.54 13.44
CA ALA A 507 -48.24 -13.41 13.21
C ALA A 507 -46.78 -13.85 12.98
N THR A 508 -46.27 -14.82 13.76
CA THR A 508 -44.88 -15.33 13.60
C THR A 508 -44.60 -15.99 12.24
N ASN A 509 -45.63 -16.50 11.55
CA ASN A 509 -45.50 -17.05 10.19
C ASN A 509 -45.09 -16.00 9.14
N GLN A 510 -45.19 -14.70 9.47
CA GLN A 510 -44.69 -13.60 8.62
C GLN A 510 -43.16 -13.56 8.60
N CYS A 511 -42.49 -14.18 9.57
CA CYS A 511 -41.04 -14.29 9.59
C CYS A 511 -40.56 -15.35 8.59
N VAL A 512 -39.68 -14.95 7.68
CA VAL A 512 -39.12 -15.81 6.62
C VAL A 512 -38.45 -17.06 7.19
N ALA A 513 -37.81 -16.97 8.37
CA ALA A 513 -37.14 -18.10 9.00
C ALA A 513 -38.11 -19.16 9.56
N VAL A 514 -39.28 -18.73 10.05
CA VAL A 514 -40.36 -19.63 10.51
C VAL A 514 -41.04 -20.27 9.30
N ARG A 515 -41.32 -19.48 8.25
CA ARG A 515 -41.91 -19.97 6.99
C ARG A 515 -41.06 -21.02 6.29
N ASN A 516 -39.74 -20.90 6.37
CA ASN A 516 -38.80 -21.85 5.77
C ASN A 516 -38.50 -23.06 6.68
N GLY A 517 -39.17 -23.18 7.83
CA GLY A 517 -39.02 -24.31 8.77
C GLY A 517 -37.71 -24.33 9.55
N THR A 518 -36.94 -23.23 9.55
CA THR A 518 -35.61 -23.18 10.20
C THR A 518 -35.67 -22.81 11.69
N LEU A 519 -36.79 -22.23 12.14
CA LEU A 519 -36.99 -21.79 13.52
C LEU A 519 -38.43 -22.07 13.95
N GLU A 520 -38.61 -22.59 15.15
CA GLU A 520 -39.94 -22.76 15.75
C GLU A 520 -40.49 -21.42 16.25
N ALA A 521 -41.78 -21.19 16.04
CA ALA A 521 -42.48 -19.97 16.44
C ALA A 521 -42.35 -19.66 17.95
N ASN A 522 -42.30 -20.70 18.80
CA ASN A 522 -42.18 -20.57 20.25
C ASN A 522 -40.80 -20.03 20.67
N VAL A 523 -39.73 -20.47 19.99
CA VAL A 523 -38.35 -20.03 20.25
C VAL A 523 -38.15 -18.58 19.80
N VAL A 524 -38.82 -18.18 18.72
CA VAL A 524 -38.84 -16.79 18.26
C VAL A 524 -39.50 -15.90 19.31
N LEU A 525 -40.68 -16.29 19.80
CA LEU A 525 -41.44 -15.50 20.75
C LEU A 525 -40.69 -15.29 22.07
N SER A 526 -40.10 -16.34 22.64
CA SER A 526 -39.36 -16.27 23.90
C SER A 526 -38.12 -15.37 23.82
N ARG A 527 -37.35 -15.46 22.72
CA ARG A 527 -36.18 -14.61 22.49
C ARG A 527 -36.56 -13.15 22.23
N CYS A 528 -37.62 -12.89 21.46
CA CYS A 528 -38.13 -11.54 21.29
C CYS A 528 -38.60 -10.94 22.62
N CYS A 529 -39.26 -11.73 23.47
CA CYS A 529 -39.69 -11.29 24.80
C CYS A 529 -38.52 -10.90 25.71
N ALA A 530 -37.43 -11.68 25.74
CA ALA A 530 -36.22 -11.32 26.48
C ALA A 530 -35.61 -9.99 26.01
N ASN A 531 -35.57 -9.74 24.70
CA ASN A 531 -35.12 -8.46 24.13
C ASN A 531 -36.07 -7.29 24.46
N TYR A 532 -37.35 -7.53 24.75
CA TYR A 532 -38.34 -6.50 25.05
C TYR A 532 -38.54 -6.22 26.54
N GLU A 533 -38.19 -7.16 27.40
CA GLU A 533 -38.28 -7.04 28.87
C GLU A 533 -37.40 -5.89 29.39
N GLU A 534 -36.26 -5.60 28.73
CA GLU A 534 -35.42 -4.43 29.00
C GLU A 534 -36.15 -3.09 28.76
N PHE A 535 -37.20 -3.08 27.95
CA PHE A 535 -37.97 -1.88 27.58
C PHE A 535 -39.34 -1.78 28.28
N SER A 536 -39.83 -2.86 28.91
CA SER A 536 -41.21 -2.96 29.40
C SER A 536 -41.30 -2.98 30.92
N GLN A 537 -41.41 -1.80 31.54
CA GLN A 537 -41.98 -1.69 32.90
C GLN A 537 -43.49 -1.40 32.88
N ARG A 538 -44.06 -0.98 31.73
CA ARG A 538 -45.51 -0.67 31.50
C ARG A 538 -45.88 -0.79 30.01
N GLU A 539 -47.17 -0.63 29.68
CA GLU A 539 -47.68 -0.64 28.30
C GLU A 539 -46.81 0.21 27.34
N LEU A 540 -46.29 -0.45 26.30
CA LEU A 540 -45.50 0.19 25.25
C LEU A 540 -46.37 1.13 24.42
N THR A 541 -46.23 2.45 24.65
CA THR A 541 -46.80 3.50 23.80
C THR A 541 -46.29 3.37 22.35
N SER A 542 -46.96 4.01 21.39
CA SER A 542 -46.52 4.07 19.98
C SER A 542 -45.07 4.59 19.85
N VAL A 543 -44.67 5.52 20.71
CA VAL A 543 -43.30 6.07 20.79
C VAL A 543 -42.32 5.01 21.30
N HIS A 544 -42.67 4.24 22.32
CA HIS A 544 -41.80 3.17 22.84
C HIS A 544 -41.61 2.05 21.81
N LYS A 545 -42.67 1.67 21.08
CA LYS A 545 -42.58 0.71 19.97
C LYS A 545 -41.64 1.21 18.86
N ALA A 546 -41.75 2.48 18.49
CA ALA A 546 -40.86 3.09 17.50
C ALA A 546 -39.39 3.11 17.97
N ASN A 547 -39.15 3.41 19.24
CA ASN A 547 -37.81 3.41 19.84
C ASN A 547 -37.21 1.98 19.88
N ALA A 548 -38.00 0.98 20.28
CA ALA A 548 -37.57 -0.42 20.28
C ALA A 548 -37.23 -0.93 18.86
N MET A 549 -38.05 -0.62 17.86
CA MET A 549 -37.75 -0.93 16.46
C MET A 549 -36.44 -0.27 15.99
N SER A 550 -36.22 0.99 16.35
CA SER A 550 -35.01 1.73 16.01
C SER A 550 -33.77 1.13 16.68
N LYS A 551 -33.87 0.77 17.97
CA LYS A 551 -32.78 0.12 18.73
C LYS A 551 -32.41 -1.26 18.17
N LEU A 552 -33.39 -2.11 17.88
CA LEU A 552 -33.13 -3.43 17.27
C LEU A 552 -32.47 -3.30 15.90
N HIS A 553 -32.94 -2.36 15.07
CA HIS A 553 -32.31 -2.11 13.78
C HIS A 553 -30.89 -1.56 13.92
N ALA A 554 -30.64 -0.68 14.89
CA ALA A 554 -29.31 -0.18 15.19
C ALA A 554 -28.37 -1.30 15.67
N ARG A 555 -28.85 -2.20 16.54
CA ARG A 555 -28.11 -3.39 16.99
C ARG A 555 -27.75 -4.31 15.83
N GLU A 556 -28.72 -4.60 14.94
CA GLU A 556 -28.49 -5.42 13.73
C GLU A 556 -27.38 -4.82 12.87
N LEU A 557 -27.43 -3.50 12.61
CA LEU A 557 -26.40 -2.80 11.85
C LEU A 557 -25.03 -2.81 12.56
N MET A 558 -25.00 -2.65 13.89
CA MET A 558 -23.77 -2.70 14.67
C MET A 558 -23.12 -4.08 14.65
N LEU A 559 -23.90 -5.16 14.79
CA LEU A 559 -23.39 -6.53 14.73
C LEU A 559 -22.84 -6.87 13.34
N VAL A 560 -23.56 -6.47 12.28
CA VAL A 560 -23.08 -6.63 10.91
C VAL A 560 -21.79 -5.85 10.70
N ASP A 561 -21.72 -4.57 11.10
CA ASP A 561 -20.50 -3.77 10.94
C ASP A 561 -19.31 -4.38 11.72
N SER A 562 -19.53 -4.76 12.98
CA SER A 562 -18.50 -5.40 13.82
C SER A 562 -17.99 -6.71 13.19
N CYS A 563 -18.90 -7.54 12.68
CA CYS A 563 -18.50 -8.74 11.95
C CYS A 563 -17.71 -8.40 10.67
N MET A 564 -18.15 -7.40 9.91
CA MET A 564 -17.46 -7.00 8.69
C MET A 564 -16.05 -6.47 8.98
N ARG A 565 -15.85 -5.73 10.09
CA ARG A 565 -14.51 -5.35 10.57
C ARG A 565 -13.64 -6.56 10.88
N GLY A 566 -14.14 -7.53 11.65
CA GLY A 566 -13.39 -8.75 11.97
C GLY A 566 -13.01 -9.56 10.73
N ARG A 567 -13.94 -9.74 9.77
CA ARG A 567 -13.65 -10.42 8.50
C ARG A 567 -12.67 -9.66 7.63
N LEU A 568 -12.76 -8.33 7.61
CA LEU A 568 -11.84 -7.48 6.86
C LEU A 568 -10.43 -7.55 7.47
N HIS A 569 -10.30 -7.63 8.80
CA HIS A 569 -9.01 -7.84 9.46
C HIS A 569 -8.33 -9.13 8.98
N ASP A 570 -9.07 -10.23 8.92
CA ASP A 570 -8.56 -11.51 8.42
C ASP A 570 -8.27 -11.47 6.90
N TYR A 571 -9.13 -10.80 6.12
CA TYR A 571 -8.93 -10.61 4.68
C TYR A 571 -7.66 -9.80 4.36
N MET A 572 -7.38 -8.76 5.14
CA MET A 572 -6.19 -7.93 5.00
C MET A 572 -4.90 -8.64 5.46
N LYS A 573 -5.03 -9.77 6.16
CA LYS A 573 -3.90 -10.55 6.70
C LYS A 573 -2.97 -9.69 7.56
N TYR A 574 -3.54 -8.85 8.43
CA TYR A 574 -2.73 -8.07 9.35
C TYR A 574 -1.88 -8.98 10.25
N PRO A 575 -0.66 -8.54 10.61
CA PRO A 575 0.19 -9.29 11.53
C PRO A 575 -0.51 -9.42 12.88
N VAL A 576 -0.47 -10.62 13.46
CA VAL A 576 -0.97 -10.85 14.82
C VAL A 576 -0.03 -10.11 15.78
N LEU A 577 -0.50 -9.01 16.39
CA LEU A 577 0.24 -8.32 17.43
C LEU A 577 0.33 -9.23 18.66
N ASN A 578 1.54 -9.62 19.06
CA ASN A 578 1.76 -10.32 20.32
C ASN A 578 1.57 -9.32 21.47
N SER A 579 0.57 -9.57 22.33
CA SER A 579 0.16 -8.73 23.46
C SER A 579 1.16 -8.63 24.62
N THR A 580 2.35 -9.21 24.49
CA THR A 580 3.33 -9.30 25.58
C THR A 580 4.34 -8.16 25.59
N LEU A 581 4.24 -7.20 24.66
CA LEU A 581 5.03 -5.99 24.70
C LEU A 581 4.38 -5.02 25.70
N ASP A 582 4.89 -5.03 26.93
CA ASP A 582 4.74 -3.86 27.79
C ASP A 582 5.49 -2.72 27.08
N ILE A 583 4.72 -1.70 26.70
CA ILE A 583 5.21 -0.53 25.96
C ILE A 583 5.33 0.65 26.94
N PHE A 584 4.65 0.55 28.09
CA PHE A 584 4.56 1.55 29.15
C PHE A 584 5.27 1.03 30.41
N ASP A 585 6.49 0.49 30.23
CA ASP A 585 7.32 -0.16 31.26
C ASP A 585 7.56 0.68 32.54
N GLU A 586 7.39 2.01 32.49
CA GLU A 586 7.63 2.91 33.62
C GLU A 586 6.46 3.89 33.86
N PRO A 587 5.72 3.77 34.98
CA PRO A 587 4.62 4.68 35.32
C PRO A 587 5.10 6.11 35.64
N SER A 588 6.37 6.27 36.08
CA SER A 588 7.00 7.56 36.31
C SER A 588 8.50 7.51 35.97
N PRO A 589 8.99 8.23 34.94
CA PRO A 589 10.42 8.30 34.66
C PRO A 589 11.19 8.92 35.84
N ALA A 590 12.41 8.44 36.07
CA ALA A 590 13.37 9.22 36.83
C ALA A 590 13.58 10.58 36.15
N TRP A 591 13.80 11.65 36.93
CA TRP A 591 13.93 13.03 36.41
C TRP A 591 14.99 13.19 35.32
N ASN A 592 16.04 12.35 35.35
CA ASN A 592 17.12 12.29 34.37
C ASN A 592 16.76 11.57 33.05
N MET A 593 15.57 10.97 32.96
CA MET A 593 15.00 10.29 31.80
C MET A 593 13.78 11.02 31.22
N SER A 594 13.32 12.11 31.84
CA SER A 594 12.21 12.90 31.31
C SER A 594 12.63 13.71 30.08
N LEU A 595 11.74 13.75 29.08
CA LEU A 595 11.93 14.55 27.87
C LEU A 595 11.38 15.98 28.01
N ARG A 596 10.81 16.31 29.17
CA ARG A 596 10.00 17.50 29.36
C ARG A 596 10.76 18.79 29.04
N GLY A 597 10.17 19.60 28.15
CA GLY A 597 10.67 20.92 27.78
C GLY A 597 12.01 20.91 27.06
N MET A 598 12.51 19.77 26.58
CA MET A 598 13.76 19.72 25.83
C MET A 598 13.67 20.50 24.51
N ALA A 599 12.47 20.58 23.91
CA ALA A 599 12.24 21.39 22.71
C ALA A 599 12.42 22.91 22.94
N CYS A 600 12.16 23.39 24.16
CA CYS A 600 12.14 24.83 24.49
C CYS A 600 13.37 25.32 25.25
N ARG A 601 14.39 24.49 25.47
CA ARG A 601 15.62 24.95 26.13
C ARG A 601 16.32 25.97 25.23
N SER A 602 16.43 27.20 25.72
CA SER A 602 17.04 28.34 25.03
C SER A 602 18.47 28.00 24.61
N GLY A 603 18.69 27.79 23.30
CA GLY A 603 19.99 27.44 22.71
C GLY A 603 19.92 26.39 21.58
N HIS A 604 18.82 25.63 21.47
CA HIS A 604 18.68 24.49 20.55
C HIS A 604 17.60 24.68 19.44
N GLU A 605 17.32 25.91 18.98
CA GLU A 605 16.37 26.10 17.85
C GLU A 605 16.76 25.32 16.59
N ASN A 606 18.06 25.05 16.41
CA ASN A 606 18.59 24.26 15.28
C ASN A 606 18.62 22.75 15.53
N ASP A 607 18.31 22.29 16.74
CA ASP A 607 18.43 20.88 17.19
C ASP A 607 17.08 20.26 17.57
N THR A 608 15.97 20.97 17.36
CA THR A 608 14.64 20.48 17.74
C THR A 608 14.22 19.29 16.87
N LEU A 609 13.73 18.23 17.51
CA LEU A 609 13.17 17.06 16.84
C LEU A 609 11.67 17.25 16.58
N ARG A 610 11.23 17.03 15.34
CA ARG A 610 9.81 16.86 15.01
C ARG A 610 9.43 15.40 14.91
N PHE A 611 8.31 15.04 15.52
CA PHE A 611 7.85 13.66 15.58
C PHE A 611 6.93 13.37 14.39
N ALA A 612 7.16 12.25 13.73
CA ALA A 612 6.35 11.81 12.59
C ALA A 612 6.10 10.29 12.62
N VAL A 613 5.04 9.85 11.94
CA VAL A 613 4.67 8.43 11.85
C VAL A 613 4.51 8.01 10.39
N LEU A 614 5.02 6.84 10.05
CA LEU A 614 4.96 6.23 8.72
C LEU A 614 4.36 4.82 8.78
N ASP A 615 3.41 4.54 7.88
CA ASP A 615 2.82 3.21 7.73
C ASP A 615 3.74 2.24 6.97
N SER A 616 4.21 1.21 7.66
CA SER A 616 5.06 0.18 7.07
C SER A 616 4.35 -0.76 6.09
N LEU A 617 3.03 -0.96 6.19
CA LEU A 617 2.30 -1.93 5.36
C LEU A 617 2.20 -1.46 3.91
N HIS A 618 1.96 -0.16 3.72
CA HIS A 618 1.78 0.45 2.41
C HIS A 618 3.05 1.13 1.89
N TYR A 619 3.94 1.56 2.79
CA TYR A 619 5.19 2.23 2.44
C TYR A 619 6.42 1.35 2.70
N SER A 620 6.27 0.03 2.60
CA SER A 620 7.36 -0.93 2.83
C SER A 620 8.55 -0.78 1.89
N TYR A 621 8.38 -0.10 0.75
CA TYR A 621 9.48 0.24 -0.15
C TYR A 621 10.59 1.02 0.58
N PHE A 622 10.21 1.97 1.46
CA PHE A 622 11.20 2.73 2.24
C PHE A 622 11.99 1.84 3.18
N LEU A 623 11.34 0.87 3.84
CA LEU A 623 12.03 -0.10 4.68
C LEU A 623 13.10 -0.86 3.88
N SER A 624 12.77 -1.35 2.69
CA SER A 624 13.75 -2.03 1.83
C SER A 624 14.89 -1.11 1.36
N LYS A 625 14.58 0.17 1.12
CA LYS A 625 15.58 1.15 0.71
C LYS A 625 16.54 1.50 1.84
N TRP A 626 16.04 1.61 3.07
CA TRP A 626 16.80 1.86 4.30
C TRP A 626 17.43 0.59 4.92
N GLY A 627 17.30 -0.58 4.29
CA GLY A 627 17.84 -1.83 4.84
C GLY A 627 17.14 -2.33 6.10
N LEU A 628 15.91 -1.88 6.36
CA LEU A 628 15.13 -2.25 7.53
C LEU A 628 14.24 -3.46 7.23
N SER A 629 14.28 -4.46 8.11
CA SER A 629 13.44 -5.66 7.99
C SER A 629 12.08 -5.45 8.62
N LYS A 630 11.02 -5.99 7.99
CA LYS A 630 9.66 -5.99 8.52
C LYS A 630 9.54 -6.75 9.86
N SER A 631 10.44 -7.69 10.15
CA SER A 631 10.44 -8.46 11.40
C SER A 631 10.84 -7.64 12.63
N LYS A 632 11.52 -6.50 12.42
CA LYS A 632 11.98 -5.61 13.51
C LYS A 632 10.95 -4.53 13.87
N LEU A 633 9.83 -4.44 13.15
CA LEU A 633 8.80 -3.43 13.40
C LEU A 633 8.08 -3.66 14.74
N PRO A 634 7.63 -2.59 15.42
CA PRO A 634 7.81 -1.16 15.09
C PRO A 634 9.23 -0.66 15.37
N VAL A 635 9.73 0.30 14.57
CA VAL A 635 11.08 0.87 14.65
C VAL A 635 11.01 2.40 14.72
N VAL A 636 11.89 3.02 15.50
CA VAL A 636 12.05 4.48 15.56
C VAL A 636 13.36 4.87 14.86
N VAL A 637 13.30 5.89 14.01
CA VAL A 637 14.44 6.40 13.23
C VAL A 637 14.61 7.88 13.51
N ALA A 638 15.84 8.33 13.75
CA ALA A 638 16.20 9.74 13.81
C ALA A 638 16.88 10.14 12.49
N ILE A 639 16.42 11.23 11.88
CA ILE A 639 16.92 11.73 10.60
C ILE A 639 17.28 13.21 10.77
N ASP A 640 18.53 13.54 10.50
CA ASP A 640 19.02 14.92 10.47
C ASP A 640 19.81 15.17 9.18
N ILE A 641 19.21 15.93 8.26
CA ILE A 641 19.85 16.27 6.99
C ILE A 641 21.10 17.14 7.19
N ARG A 642 21.12 18.02 8.20
CA ARG A 642 22.23 18.96 8.40
C ARG A 642 23.47 18.26 8.93
N ARG A 643 23.27 17.20 9.73
CA ARG A 643 24.32 16.36 10.30
C ARG A 643 24.64 15.13 9.45
N GLU A 644 23.95 14.95 8.32
CA GLU A 644 23.99 13.73 7.50
C GLU A 644 23.80 12.45 8.35
N LEU A 645 22.92 12.53 9.35
CA LEU A 645 22.69 11.46 10.31
C LEU A 645 21.38 10.73 9.99
N PHE A 646 21.48 9.42 9.76
CA PHE A 646 20.34 8.52 9.68
C PHE A 646 20.52 7.42 10.73
N SER A 647 19.95 7.58 11.93
CA SER A 647 20.14 6.63 13.03
C SER A 647 18.88 5.82 13.30
N VAL A 648 19.03 4.53 13.58
CA VAL A 648 17.93 3.58 13.81
C VAL A 648 18.01 3.07 15.24
N MET A 649 16.91 3.20 15.99
CA MET A 649 16.85 2.71 17.37
C MET A 649 16.94 1.19 17.42
N GLU A 650 17.91 0.67 18.18
CA GLU A 650 18.07 -0.76 18.39
C GLU A 650 17.11 -1.32 19.46
N GLY A 651 16.68 -2.57 19.28
CA GLY A 651 15.83 -3.28 20.22
C GLY A 651 14.32 -3.07 20.01
N LYS A 652 13.53 -3.45 21.02
CA LYS A 652 12.07 -3.30 20.99
C LYS A 652 11.67 -1.89 21.43
N ILE A 653 10.58 -1.36 20.86
CA ILE A 653 10.03 -0.09 21.30
C ILE A 653 9.55 -0.20 22.75
N SER A 654 9.99 0.72 23.59
CA SER A 654 9.42 0.95 24.90
C SER A 654 9.62 2.40 25.33
N GLN A 655 8.83 2.86 26.29
CA GLN A 655 8.88 4.23 26.78
C GLN A 655 10.30 4.65 27.22
N LYS A 656 11.01 3.77 27.91
CA LYS A 656 12.39 4.00 28.36
C LYS A 656 13.37 4.09 27.19
N ARG A 657 13.28 3.17 26.23
CA ARG A 657 14.20 3.13 25.08
C ARG A 657 14.07 4.34 24.18
N VAL A 658 12.85 4.79 23.90
CA VAL A 658 12.64 6.00 23.10
C VAL A 658 13.21 7.24 23.82
N ARG A 659 13.09 7.31 25.15
CA ARG A 659 13.68 8.40 25.94
C ARG A 659 15.20 8.42 25.88
N GLU A 660 15.83 7.26 26.06
CA GLU A 660 17.28 7.10 25.91
C GLU A 660 17.72 7.52 24.51
N PHE A 661 17.04 7.03 23.47
CA PHE A 661 17.36 7.33 22.08
C PHE A 661 17.30 8.84 21.76
N VAL A 662 16.24 9.54 22.19
CA VAL A 662 16.10 10.99 22.01
C VAL A 662 17.18 11.77 22.76
N ARG A 663 17.54 11.36 23.97
CA ARG A 663 18.60 12.02 24.74
C ARG A 663 19.96 11.82 24.09
N ASP A 664 20.25 10.61 23.63
CA ASP A 664 21.51 10.26 22.98
C ASP A 664 21.64 10.98 21.63
N PHE A 665 20.53 11.25 20.93
CA PHE A 665 20.49 12.12 19.75
C PHE A 665 20.95 13.55 20.09
N HIS A 666 20.37 14.17 21.12
CA HIS A 666 20.77 15.51 21.56
C HIS A 666 22.19 15.56 22.15
N ALA A 667 22.70 14.45 22.67
CA ALA A 667 24.07 14.30 23.16
C ALA A 667 25.09 13.99 22.08
N ASN A 668 24.69 13.85 20.80
CA ASN A 668 25.52 13.45 19.67
C ASN A 668 26.24 12.10 19.88
N LEU A 669 25.58 11.17 20.58
CA LEU A 669 26.08 9.81 20.83
C LEU A 669 25.54 8.78 19.83
N GLN A 670 24.68 9.19 18.89
CA GLN A 670 24.08 8.29 17.91
C GLN A 670 25.05 8.00 16.77
N GLU A 671 25.12 6.72 16.41
CA GLU A 671 25.84 6.25 15.23
C GLU A 671 24.92 6.22 14.00
N ASP A 672 25.53 6.39 12.83
CA ASP A 672 24.84 6.34 11.55
C ASP A 672 24.50 4.89 11.18
N HIS A 673 23.26 4.67 10.74
CA HIS A 673 22.79 3.37 10.28
C HIS A 673 23.17 3.18 8.82
N LEU A 674 24.11 2.28 8.59
CA LEU A 674 24.52 1.89 7.25
C LEU A 674 23.74 0.65 6.79
N LYS A 675 23.24 0.69 5.56
CA LYS A 675 22.61 -0.48 4.96
C LYS A 675 23.64 -1.60 4.80
N SER A 676 23.36 -2.77 5.36
CA SER A 676 24.14 -3.98 5.15
C SER A 676 23.21 -5.14 4.89
N GLU A 677 23.64 -6.09 4.06
CA GLU A 677 23.03 -7.41 4.10
C GLU A 677 23.29 -8.05 5.47
N ASP A 678 22.30 -8.77 6.01
CA ASP A 678 22.51 -9.57 7.21
C ASP A 678 23.65 -10.57 6.92
N ASP A 679 24.53 -10.81 7.90
CA ASP A 679 25.49 -11.89 7.85
C ASP A 679 24.74 -13.24 7.94
N SER A 680 23.95 -13.57 6.93
CA SER A 680 23.66 -14.96 6.63
C SER A 680 24.97 -15.54 6.13
N ILE A 681 25.88 -15.82 7.07
CA ILE A 681 26.93 -16.80 6.85
C ILE A 681 26.19 -17.96 6.18
N PRO A 682 26.56 -18.41 4.98
CA PRO A 682 26.17 -19.73 4.55
C PRO A 682 26.91 -20.72 5.44
N ARG A 683 26.54 -20.77 6.73
CA ARG A 683 26.67 -21.98 7.52
C ARG A 683 25.69 -22.92 6.87
N ALA A 684 26.22 -23.64 5.90
CA ALA A 684 25.74 -24.92 5.48
C ALA A 684 25.69 -25.87 6.69
N ASN A 685 24.82 -25.60 7.67
CA ASN A 685 24.19 -26.64 8.45
C ASN A 685 23.05 -27.16 7.57
N VAL A 686 23.44 -27.88 6.52
CA VAL A 686 22.52 -28.64 5.67
C VAL A 686 21.99 -29.77 6.53
N THR A 687 20.89 -29.52 7.23
CA THR A 687 20.01 -30.56 7.79
C THR A 687 18.72 -30.69 7.00
N THR A 688 18.72 -30.28 5.73
CA THR A 688 17.64 -30.61 4.79
C THR A 688 18.23 -31.18 3.51
N SER A 689 17.95 -32.47 3.34
CA SER A 689 18.26 -33.34 2.22
C SER A 689 17.68 -32.84 0.89
N GLN A 690 18.23 -31.76 0.34
CA GLN A 690 18.23 -31.56 -1.10
C GLN A 690 19.56 -32.05 -1.64
N VAL A 691 19.50 -33.04 -2.52
CA VAL A 691 20.66 -33.62 -3.21
C VAL A 691 21.20 -32.57 -4.18
N VAL A 692 21.99 -31.63 -3.65
CA VAL A 692 22.84 -30.76 -4.45
C VAL A 692 23.97 -31.63 -4.97
N HIS A 693 24.15 -31.68 -6.30
CA HIS A 693 25.17 -32.50 -6.96
C HIS A 693 26.56 -32.31 -6.32
N PRO A 694 27.36 -33.40 -6.12
CA PRO A 694 28.67 -33.33 -5.45
C PRO A 694 29.68 -32.37 -6.10
N ARG A 695 29.50 -32.03 -7.38
CA ARG A 695 30.34 -31.07 -8.11
C ARG A 695 30.19 -29.62 -7.61
N ILE A 696 29.00 -29.23 -7.12
CA ILE A 696 28.69 -27.83 -6.77
C ILE A 696 29.30 -27.42 -5.42
N ARG A 697 29.61 -28.38 -4.52
CA ARG A 697 30.25 -28.06 -3.22
C ARG A 697 31.69 -27.56 -3.34
N HIS A 698 32.36 -27.78 -4.48
CA HIS A 698 33.75 -27.36 -4.72
C HIS A 698 33.85 -26.10 -5.60
N GLU A 699 32.73 -25.43 -5.93
CA GLU A 699 32.66 -24.35 -6.93
C GLU A 699 32.33 -22.95 -6.37
N GLN A 700 32.34 -22.73 -5.06
CA GLN A 700 32.27 -21.36 -4.51
C GLN A 700 33.64 -20.67 -4.56
N VAL A 701 34.12 -20.37 -5.77
CA VAL A 701 35.39 -19.65 -5.99
C VAL A 701 35.28 -18.19 -5.54
N LEU A 702 34.08 -17.60 -5.60
CA LEU A 702 33.82 -16.23 -5.19
C LEU A 702 33.08 -16.18 -3.86
N GLN A 703 33.68 -15.53 -2.87
CA GLN A 703 33.03 -15.22 -1.59
C GLN A 703 32.31 -13.86 -1.68
N ARG A 704 31.06 -13.82 -1.20
CA ARG A 704 30.31 -12.56 -1.06
C ARG A 704 30.70 -11.85 0.24
N LEU A 705 30.86 -10.53 0.16
CA LEU A 705 31.18 -9.67 1.30
C LEU A 705 29.99 -8.77 1.63
N THR A 706 29.63 -8.79 2.91
CA THR A 706 28.73 -7.85 3.59
C THR A 706 29.49 -6.56 3.93
N LEU A 707 28.79 -5.50 4.32
CA LEU A 707 29.44 -4.26 4.76
C LEU A 707 30.43 -4.51 5.92
N ARG A 708 30.01 -5.30 6.92
CA ARG A 708 30.83 -5.62 8.11
C ARG A 708 32.08 -6.42 7.73
N THR A 709 31.90 -7.49 6.97
CA THR A 709 33.03 -8.34 6.53
C THR A 709 33.94 -7.61 5.55
N PHE A 710 33.41 -6.68 4.74
CA PHE A 710 34.22 -5.79 3.92
C PHE A 710 35.05 -4.85 4.79
N HIS A 711 34.45 -4.20 5.80
CA HIS A 711 35.18 -3.31 6.70
C HIS A 711 36.28 -4.05 7.47
N GLU A 712 35.97 -5.21 8.06
CA GLU A 712 36.94 -6.08 8.72
C GLU A 712 38.07 -6.51 7.78
N LEU A 713 37.76 -6.78 6.51
CA LEU A 713 38.75 -7.14 5.51
C LEU A 713 39.69 -5.99 5.16
N ILE A 714 39.17 -4.76 5.11
CA ILE A 714 39.96 -3.56 4.85
C ILE A 714 40.82 -3.20 6.08
N GLU A 715 40.25 -3.21 7.29
CA GLU A 715 40.98 -2.90 8.53
C GLU A 715 42.08 -3.93 8.84
N ASN A 716 41.77 -5.22 8.72
CA ASN A 716 42.73 -6.30 9.01
C ASN A 716 43.76 -6.49 7.89
N ARG A 717 43.69 -5.74 6.78
CA ARG A 717 44.58 -5.91 5.62
C ARG A 717 46.06 -5.91 6.00
N HIS A 718 46.48 -5.05 6.92
CA HIS A 718 47.87 -4.97 7.39
C HIS A 718 48.42 -6.30 7.90
N ASN A 719 47.55 -7.16 8.45
CA ASN A 719 47.93 -8.44 9.03
C ASN A 719 47.71 -9.62 8.06
N THR A 720 47.22 -9.35 6.85
CA THR A 720 46.98 -10.37 5.82
C THR A 720 48.13 -10.44 4.83
N THR A 721 48.50 -11.66 4.43
CA THR A 721 49.51 -11.91 3.38
C THR A 721 48.91 -12.01 1.98
N ASN A 722 47.59 -11.84 1.85
CA ASN A 722 46.86 -12.15 0.63
C ASN A 722 46.43 -10.86 -0.07
N ASP A 723 46.72 -10.75 -1.35
CA ASP A 723 46.15 -9.72 -2.21
C ASP A 723 44.64 -9.97 -2.36
N VAL A 724 43.83 -8.93 -2.32
CA VAL A 724 42.37 -9.03 -2.39
C VAL A 724 41.90 -8.33 -3.66
N VAL A 725 41.06 -9.00 -4.43
CA VAL A 725 40.35 -8.41 -5.57
C VAL A 725 38.87 -8.39 -5.26
N VAL A 726 38.24 -7.22 -5.39
CA VAL A 726 36.82 -7.04 -5.09
C VAL A 726 36.10 -6.56 -6.34
N PHE A 727 35.02 -7.26 -6.69
CA PHE A 727 34.08 -6.87 -7.74
C PHE A 727 32.86 -6.21 -7.09
N PHE A 728 32.71 -4.91 -7.34
CA PHE A 728 31.55 -4.13 -6.92
C PHE A 728 30.45 -4.26 -7.97
N SER A 729 29.36 -4.91 -7.58
CA SER A 729 28.24 -5.28 -8.45
C SER A 729 27.02 -4.40 -8.17
N GLY A 730 26.20 -4.17 -9.21
CA GLY A 730 24.84 -3.61 -9.10
C GLY A 730 23.76 -4.66 -8.82
N GLY A 731 24.16 -5.86 -8.39
CA GLY A 731 23.24 -6.96 -8.13
C GLY A 731 22.72 -7.65 -9.39
N SER A 732 21.74 -8.55 -9.21
CA SER A 732 21.21 -9.42 -10.27
C SER A 732 20.42 -8.70 -11.36
N TRP A 733 19.84 -7.55 -11.02
CA TRP A 733 19.03 -6.74 -11.94
C TRP A 733 19.87 -5.81 -12.82
N HIS A 734 21.14 -5.56 -12.45
CA HIS A 734 22.03 -4.67 -13.19
C HIS A 734 22.73 -5.43 -14.33
N ALA A 735 22.20 -5.28 -15.55
CA ALA A 735 22.65 -6.02 -16.73
C ALA A 735 24.17 -5.97 -16.98
N PRO A 736 24.88 -4.82 -16.89
CA PRO A 736 26.33 -4.78 -17.05
C PRO A 736 27.09 -5.61 -16.00
N SER A 737 26.62 -5.64 -14.75
CA SER A 737 27.23 -6.47 -13.70
C SER A 737 26.99 -7.96 -13.95
N THR A 738 25.77 -8.34 -14.34
CA THR A 738 25.43 -9.72 -14.71
C THR A 738 26.20 -10.18 -15.96
N ALA A 739 26.48 -9.27 -16.90
CA ALA A 739 27.33 -9.55 -18.05
C ALA A 739 28.81 -9.72 -17.64
N ALA A 740 29.36 -8.89 -16.76
CA ALA A 740 30.77 -8.96 -16.38
C ALA A 740 31.10 -10.06 -15.33
N ILE A 741 30.13 -10.51 -14.53
CA ILE A 741 30.40 -11.44 -13.42
C ILE A 741 30.96 -12.78 -13.88
N HIS A 742 30.54 -13.30 -15.04
CA HIS A 742 31.07 -14.56 -15.56
C HIS A 742 32.55 -14.44 -15.97
N VAL A 743 32.94 -13.28 -16.52
CA VAL A 743 34.34 -12.96 -16.85
C VAL A 743 35.18 -12.90 -15.58
N TYR A 744 34.68 -12.21 -14.56
CA TYR A 744 35.33 -12.10 -13.26
C TYR A 744 35.47 -13.47 -12.58
N HIS A 745 34.43 -14.30 -12.59
CA HIS A 745 34.46 -15.67 -12.07
C HIS A 745 35.48 -16.53 -12.81
N SER A 746 35.58 -16.41 -14.14
CA SER A 746 36.58 -17.10 -14.94
C SER A 746 38.01 -16.68 -14.58
N ALA A 747 38.23 -15.38 -14.34
CA ALA A 747 39.50 -14.86 -13.86
C ALA A 747 39.82 -15.36 -12.44
N ALA A 748 38.87 -15.35 -11.52
CA ALA A 748 39.05 -15.88 -10.17
C ALA A 748 39.39 -17.38 -10.18
N ASN A 749 38.73 -18.16 -11.03
CA ASN A 749 38.99 -19.59 -11.18
C ASN A 749 40.41 -19.87 -11.69
N TYR A 750 40.97 -18.99 -12.53
CA TYR A 750 42.36 -19.07 -12.97
C TYR A 750 43.35 -18.95 -11.80
N PHE A 751 43.03 -18.12 -10.80
CA PHE A 751 43.85 -17.94 -9.59
C PHE A 751 43.50 -18.90 -8.44
N SER A 752 42.58 -19.85 -8.65
CA SER A 752 42.13 -20.79 -7.60
C SER A 752 43.27 -21.61 -6.97
N PHE A 753 44.32 -21.93 -7.74
CA PHE A 753 45.51 -22.65 -7.27
C PHE A 753 46.44 -21.78 -6.38
N SER A 754 46.17 -20.49 -6.28
CA SER A 754 46.93 -19.50 -5.52
C SER A 754 46.10 -18.79 -4.46
N ASN A 755 45.05 -19.44 -3.95
CA ASN A 755 44.19 -18.90 -2.88
C ASN A 755 44.95 -18.48 -1.59
N ASP A 756 46.16 -19.01 -1.38
CA ASP A 756 47.06 -18.62 -0.28
C ASP A 756 47.74 -17.26 -0.48
N LEU A 757 47.62 -16.66 -1.66
CA LEU A 757 48.30 -15.40 -2.03
C LEU A 757 47.33 -14.37 -2.60
N ILE A 758 46.22 -14.79 -3.21
CA ILE A 758 45.21 -13.88 -3.75
C ILE A 758 43.80 -14.41 -3.49
N LYS A 759 42.87 -13.54 -3.13
CA LYS A 759 41.47 -13.88 -2.91
C LYS A 759 40.54 -12.96 -3.70
N PHE A 760 39.48 -13.55 -4.21
CA PHE A 760 38.48 -12.85 -5.02
C PHE A 760 37.15 -12.78 -4.27
N TYR A 761 36.60 -11.58 -4.24
CA TYR A 761 35.36 -11.28 -3.54
C TYR A 761 34.38 -10.52 -4.43
N VAL A 762 33.11 -10.57 -4.05
CA VAL A 762 32.03 -9.82 -4.68
C VAL A 762 31.28 -9.06 -3.60
N VAL A 763 31.08 -7.76 -3.82
CA VAL A 763 30.24 -6.90 -2.99
C VAL A 763 29.07 -6.42 -3.84
N ASP A 764 27.84 -6.59 -3.35
CA ASP A 764 26.66 -6.00 -3.98
C ASP A 764 26.40 -4.61 -3.39
N THR A 765 26.65 -3.58 -4.20
CA THR A 765 26.48 -2.16 -3.84
C THR A 765 25.01 -1.75 -3.67
N THR A 766 24.07 -2.56 -4.16
CA THR A 766 22.64 -2.28 -4.02
C THR A 766 22.09 -2.72 -2.66
N LEU A 767 22.80 -3.65 -2.02
CA LEU A 767 22.44 -4.24 -0.73
C LEU A 767 23.31 -3.72 0.42
N ASN A 768 24.50 -3.20 0.12
CA ASN A 768 25.46 -2.68 1.10
C ASN A 768 25.82 -1.23 0.79
N GLU A 769 25.72 -0.36 1.79
CA GLU A 769 26.10 1.04 1.73
C GLU A 769 27.56 1.19 2.17
N LEU A 770 28.42 1.34 1.17
CA LEU A 770 29.86 1.38 1.35
C LEU A 770 30.34 2.79 1.70
N PRO A 771 31.51 2.91 2.36
CA PRO A 771 32.15 4.20 2.59
C PRO A 771 32.33 5.00 1.29
N TYR A 772 32.31 6.33 1.39
CA TYR A 772 32.28 7.25 0.23
C TYR A 772 33.37 6.98 -0.81
N ASN A 773 34.56 6.55 -0.37
CA ASN A 773 35.71 6.23 -1.22
C ASN A 773 35.51 4.97 -2.10
N PHE A 774 34.49 4.18 -1.84
CA PHE A 774 34.10 2.99 -2.62
C PHE A 774 32.73 3.13 -3.27
N ASN A 775 32.17 4.35 -3.30
CA ASN A 775 30.98 4.66 -4.08
C ASN A 775 31.40 5.06 -5.50
N PHE A 776 31.24 4.15 -6.47
CA PHE A 776 31.71 4.35 -7.84
C PHE A 776 30.61 4.95 -8.73
N ASP A 777 30.93 6.00 -9.50
CA ASP A 777 30.01 6.59 -10.49
C ASP A 777 29.55 5.58 -11.56
N ARG A 778 30.40 4.60 -11.87
CA ARG A 778 30.12 3.51 -12.81
C ARG A 778 30.36 2.16 -12.15
N ILE A 779 29.37 1.29 -12.28
CA ILE A 779 29.41 -0.12 -11.91
C ILE A 779 29.22 -0.99 -13.16
N PRO A 780 29.72 -2.24 -13.19
CA PRO A 780 30.57 -2.87 -12.17
C PRO A 780 31.98 -2.24 -12.11
N ALA A 781 32.56 -2.23 -10.91
CA ALA A 781 33.95 -1.81 -10.70
C ALA A 781 34.78 -2.95 -10.13
N ILE A 782 36.04 -3.09 -10.56
CA ILE A 782 36.99 -4.06 -10.02
C ILE A 782 38.10 -3.29 -9.33
N VAL A 783 38.40 -3.62 -8.08
CA VAL A 783 39.47 -2.98 -7.31
C VAL A 783 40.39 -4.02 -6.70
N ILE A 784 41.70 -3.78 -6.80
CA ILE A 784 42.73 -4.58 -6.17
C ILE A 784 43.24 -3.87 -4.92
N PHE A 785 43.41 -4.66 -3.89
CA PHE A 785 43.80 -4.31 -2.55
C PHE A 785 45.01 -5.15 -2.17
N LEU A 786 46.20 -4.55 -2.14
CA LEU A 786 47.45 -5.28 -1.97
C LEU A 786 47.72 -5.61 -0.51
N ALA A 787 48.28 -6.80 -0.24
CA ALA A 787 48.72 -7.17 1.10
C ALA A 787 49.78 -6.17 1.61
N ASN A 788 49.70 -5.79 2.89
CA ASN A 788 50.67 -4.91 3.55
C ASN A 788 50.77 -3.46 2.97
N GLN A 789 49.81 -3.04 2.14
CA GLN A 789 49.69 -1.65 1.65
C GLN A 789 48.24 -1.18 1.79
N THR A 790 47.96 -0.31 2.77
CA THR A 790 46.62 0.23 3.01
C THR A 790 46.30 1.47 2.21
N ASP A 791 47.33 2.24 1.85
CA ASP A 791 47.12 3.56 1.25
C ASP A 791 46.88 3.48 -0.26
N ILE A 792 47.10 2.31 -0.87
CA ILE A 792 47.08 2.12 -2.31
C ILE A 792 46.05 1.04 -2.67
N SER A 793 45.10 1.42 -3.51
CA SER A 793 44.18 0.50 -4.19
C SER A 793 44.16 0.81 -5.68
N TRP A 794 44.12 -0.23 -6.50
CA TRP A 794 44.11 -0.07 -7.96
C TRP A 794 42.71 -0.34 -8.49
N LYS A 795 42.09 0.68 -9.09
CA LYS A 795 40.81 0.54 -9.80
C LYS A 795 41.06 0.11 -11.23
N TYR A 796 40.27 -0.84 -11.72
CA TYR A 796 40.31 -1.27 -13.11
C TYR A 796 39.95 -0.10 -14.05
N PRO A 797 40.72 0.16 -15.13
CA PRO A 797 40.48 1.29 -16.02
C PRO A 797 39.12 1.24 -16.71
N GLU A 798 38.37 2.34 -16.67
CA GLU A 798 37.02 2.44 -17.25
C GLU A 798 37.00 2.37 -18.79
N VAL A 799 38.12 2.69 -19.43
CA VAL A 799 38.26 2.69 -20.89
C VAL A 799 38.41 1.27 -21.45
N LEU A 800 38.85 0.32 -20.62
CA LEU A 800 39.10 -1.05 -21.06
C LEU A 800 37.84 -1.90 -20.93
N PRO A 801 37.47 -2.69 -21.95
CA PRO A 801 36.35 -3.62 -21.82
C PRO A 801 36.70 -4.71 -20.82
N ILE A 802 35.73 -5.10 -19.98
CA ILE A 802 35.88 -6.20 -19.01
C ILE A 802 35.87 -7.53 -19.77
N SER A 803 37.07 -7.96 -20.18
CA SER A 803 37.31 -9.24 -20.84
C SER A 803 38.27 -10.08 -20.00
N ARG A 804 38.24 -11.41 -20.18
CA ARG A 804 39.11 -12.32 -19.43
C ARG A 804 40.60 -11.95 -19.55
N PRO A 805 41.19 -11.71 -20.73
CA PRO A 805 42.61 -11.35 -20.84
C PRO A 805 42.91 -10.01 -20.17
N ASN A 806 42.03 -9.01 -20.27
CA ASN A 806 42.26 -7.70 -19.67
C ASN A 806 42.22 -7.76 -18.13
N VAL A 807 41.26 -8.49 -17.56
CA VAL A 807 41.17 -8.68 -16.10
C VAL A 807 42.37 -9.47 -15.58
N LEU A 808 42.80 -10.53 -16.27
CA LEU A 808 44.01 -11.27 -15.90
C LEU A 808 45.28 -10.40 -15.96
N SER A 809 45.44 -9.63 -17.04
CA SER A 809 46.55 -8.69 -17.21
C SER A 809 46.57 -7.62 -16.12
N PHE A 810 45.41 -7.06 -15.78
CA PHE A 810 45.26 -6.10 -14.71
C PHE A 810 45.65 -6.68 -13.34
N VAL A 811 45.20 -7.89 -13.01
CA VAL A 811 45.55 -8.55 -11.75
C VAL A 811 47.04 -8.89 -11.71
N LEU A 812 47.60 -9.44 -12.78
CA LEU A 812 49.02 -9.84 -12.84
C LEU A 812 49.97 -8.64 -12.83
N SER A 813 49.58 -7.50 -13.39
CA SER A 813 50.44 -6.30 -13.43
C SER A 813 50.58 -5.64 -12.05
N HIS A 814 49.56 -5.73 -11.19
CA HIS A 814 49.52 -5.01 -9.92
C HIS A 814 49.75 -5.91 -8.69
N CYS A 815 49.65 -7.23 -8.83
CA CYS A 815 49.81 -8.15 -7.70
C CYS A 815 51.26 -8.29 -7.19
N SER A 816 51.39 -8.88 -6.01
CA SER A 816 52.68 -9.14 -5.37
C SER A 816 53.63 -9.93 -6.29
N ALA A 817 54.93 -9.61 -6.21
CA ALA A 817 55.95 -10.29 -7.01
C ALA A 817 55.93 -11.81 -6.79
N ARG A 818 55.62 -12.26 -5.57
CA ARG A 818 55.47 -13.67 -5.22
C ARG A 818 54.36 -14.35 -6.01
N LEU A 819 53.20 -13.71 -6.18
CA LEU A 819 52.10 -14.24 -6.97
C LEU A 819 52.47 -14.31 -8.45
N ARG A 820 53.10 -13.26 -9.00
CA ARG A 820 53.57 -13.24 -10.40
C ARG A 820 54.52 -14.39 -10.69
N TRP A 821 55.51 -14.62 -9.84
CA TRP A 821 56.45 -15.73 -9.99
C TRP A 821 55.78 -17.10 -9.87
N LYS A 822 54.87 -17.27 -8.89
CA LYS A 822 54.10 -18.51 -8.75
C LYS A 822 53.30 -18.79 -10.02
N MET A 823 52.63 -17.78 -10.57
CA MET A 823 51.85 -17.88 -11.81
C MET A 823 52.70 -18.15 -13.04
N ALA A 824 53.86 -17.50 -13.16
CA ALA A 824 54.79 -17.75 -14.26
C ALA A 824 55.30 -19.21 -14.23
N LEU A 825 55.67 -19.71 -13.05
CA LEU A 825 56.17 -21.07 -12.87
C LEU A 825 55.09 -22.14 -13.10
N THR A 826 53.84 -21.89 -12.68
CA THR A 826 52.74 -22.85 -12.89
C THR A 826 52.26 -22.91 -14.33
N ASN A 827 52.38 -21.82 -15.09
CA ASN A 827 51.93 -21.74 -16.48
C ASN A 827 53.06 -21.92 -17.51
N CYS A 828 54.33 -21.92 -17.09
CA CYS A 828 55.45 -22.26 -17.94
C CYS A 828 55.36 -23.74 -18.37
N GLY A 829 55.33 -23.99 -19.67
CA GLY A 829 55.53 -25.34 -20.22
C GLY A 829 56.96 -25.85 -19.95
N ARG A 830 57.23 -27.14 -20.18
CA ARG A 830 58.56 -27.76 -19.95
C ARG A 830 59.73 -27.05 -20.64
N VAL A 831 59.47 -26.30 -21.70
CA VAL A 831 60.48 -25.53 -22.47
C VAL A 831 60.87 -24.21 -21.76
N CYS A 832 59.96 -23.65 -20.96
CA CYS A 832 60.07 -22.34 -20.30
C CYS A 832 60.87 -22.39 -18.98
N VAL A 833 61.10 -23.59 -18.43
CA VAL A 833 61.86 -23.82 -17.17
C VAL A 833 63.35 -24.12 -17.44
N LEU A 834 63.71 -24.40 -18.71
CA LEU A 834 65.06 -24.81 -19.12
C LEU A 834 65.84 -23.72 -19.90
N GLN A 835 65.22 -22.55 -20.10
CA GLN A 835 65.88 -21.30 -20.50
C GLN A 835 65.90 -20.36 -19.30
#